data_AF-A0A535BR22-F1
#
_entry.id   AF-A0A535BR22-F1
#
_cell.length_a   1.000
_cell.length_b   1.000
_cell.length_c   1.000
_cell.angle_alpha   90.00
_cell.angle_beta   90.00
_cell.angle_gamma   90.00
#
_symmetry.space_group_name_H-M   'P 1'
#
loop_
_entity.id
_entity.type
_entity.pdbx_description
1 polymer ?
#
loop_
_entity_poly.entity_id
_entity_poly.type
_entity_poly.pdbx_seq_one_letter_code
_entity_poly.pdbx_strand_id
1 'polypeptide(L)'
;MRAADVTLGAGIGNKAAQTVTARLSGKLTEVDLDVFCSGGAQLSIEVQGVSGGVPDGVMRSRLLVDGPINATGFHPFYFEDPSTVVAGAQFALVLGETTNSGTLTCSIRNGADGDGYGSGAGFWRETSDTAWRALATPVNTYFDWPFKTYVTSSTSADVGINGNGFVSTTSSTYTFSGSVVNFGPDDATGAYVTYIFSGPATIMGWNATQPGRCVVLDGGLRLNCPIAPFVAHGGYTNNVVVQRTGTGLITQHMQVWASEADPNGANNDSFLSASDTSDLIVTSFTAPRVVARGGSATFTYTIQNQGTTTATSAPLWADQVYLSLSPTSVTGAAGGGGFSALRSLGPGEQYTNTFTASVPDVPPGNYYYILYTDAGSQVAESNEGNNLSAPVPVAVATLVVNTISDHAPDGVCDSNDCTLREAIDAANAFAGAADVIGFNIASGSPVIQPTSPLPAITAPVIIDGTTQPGFAGTPKIEIDGTGAGSLTDGLVVQNSASGSLILSLVIRGFTRSAIRLYGDGVGIFGNYIGTDVTGALARPNATASGGGVYYAAIDMQTSGPTGGPSSTVIGGPTAGQRNVISGNAGYGIVTNNESNDNLIEGNYIGVTADGNGALGNAAPSVEVFGADDIIRRNVISATGQGVGIFVGATAAGQLIQRNHIGTNATGTAALPNNGAGISVRGTNVMIGGTNPADGNVIADNVGNGVLVILEGNRVSILGNAITANTGLGINLRPNSESLNIVTPNDAGDGDTGPNGLQNYPVLTQVTSTATETAISGTLNSLPSLSYRLQFFTNTSCDPSGNGEGEAFLGEASIATDASGNAIFTTTLGVATPLGRFVTATATDPTGNTSEFSACAASVTSGTSIAYVYTADTTARDEFVSFLSGRGFAVTPVTVAAAAGHDFSPYAAIVIAHDAGRTAGCPIPDPRVGCAWPGADAAIAAIRDSGKKIVGIGEGGSAFFGRIGLAIDWLHTWYANGTSVVVVDGSNPIWTTPTLVGCNPGVDICPPALETGSVVPLYTSSTQFLALSNPTPIAGVVRIGRQTDDTTHYPLVAQGSCATLWGFFGSPATMTTAAKDLFTNALVTPACA
;
A
#
# COMPACT_ATOMS: atom_id res chain seq x y z
N MET A 1 -35.65 -1.07 18.13
CA MET A 1 -34.86 -0.25 17.17
C MET A 1 -35.85 0.60 16.37
N ARG A 2 -35.72 1.94 16.37
CA ARG A 2 -36.54 2.83 15.52
C ARG A 2 -35.77 3.09 14.23
N ALA A 3 -36.48 3.14 13.11
CA ALA A 3 -35.98 3.01 11.74
C ALA A 3 -35.16 4.19 11.16
N ALA A 4 -34.43 4.93 11.99
CA ALA A 4 -33.59 6.05 11.53
C ALA A 4 -32.10 5.90 11.90
N ASP A 5 -31.74 5.23 13.01
CA ASP A 5 -30.35 4.92 13.41
C ASP A 5 -30.35 3.59 14.18
N VAL A 6 -29.28 2.80 14.06
CA VAL A 6 -29.11 1.58 14.87
C VAL A 6 -28.33 1.93 16.13
N THR A 7 -29.06 2.20 17.22
CA THR A 7 -28.46 2.27 18.55
C THR A 7 -28.18 0.86 19.04
N LEU A 8 -26.90 0.55 19.30
CA LEU A 8 -26.53 -0.64 20.05
C LEU A 8 -27.05 -0.42 21.48
N GLY A 9 -28.07 -1.17 21.90
CA GLY A 9 -28.70 -0.96 23.22
C GLY A 9 -27.70 -1.22 24.35
N ALA A 10 -27.76 -0.43 25.42
CA ALA A 10 -26.82 -0.55 26.54
C ALA A 10 -26.89 -1.94 27.20
N GLY A 11 -25.78 -2.68 27.15
CA GLY A 11 -25.62 -4.00 27.78
C GLY A 11 -24.61 -4.90 27.04
N ILE A 12 -23.74 -5.58 27.79
CA ILE A 12 -22.75 -6.53 27.24
C ILE A 12 -23.50 -7.60 26.42
N GLY A 13 -23.27 -7.66 25.11
CA GLY A 13 -23.75 -8.73 24.24
C GLY A 13 -24.81 -8.37 23.20
N ASN A 14 -25.30 -7.13 23.16
CA ASN A 14 -26.08 -6.65 22.03
C ASN A 14 -25.16 -6.45 20.82
N LYS A 15 -25.49 -7.10 19.70
CA LYS A 15 -24.73 -7.04 18.47
C LYS A 15 -25.61 -6.65 17.30
N ALA A 16 -25.04 -5.89 16.39
CA ALA A 16 -25.57 -5.69 15.06
C ALA A 16 -24.55 -6.28 14.07
N ALA A 17 -24.99 -6.71 12.90
CA ALA A 17 -24.11 -7.22 11.86
C ALA A 17 -24.58 -6.84 10.46
N GLN A 18 -23.63 -6.76 9.54
CA GLN A 18 -23.85 -6.58 8.12
C GLN A 18 -23.05 -7.64 7.37
N THR A 19 -23.71 -8.39 6.48
CA THR A 19 -22.98 -9.30 5.58
C THR A 19 -22.42 -8.52 4.39
N VAL A 20 -21.25 -8.96 3.91
CA VAL A 20 -20.47 -8.27 2.88
C VAL A 20 -19.91 -9.31 1.92
N THR A 21 -20.05 -9.08 0.62
CA THR A 21 -19.39 -9.88 -0.41
C THR A 21 -18.07 -9.21 -0.78
N ALA A 22 -16.93 -9.85 -0.50
CA ALA A 22 -15.63 -9.31 -0.87
C ALA A 22 -15.50 -9.22 -2.40
N ARG A 23 -14.98 -8.12 -2.92
CA ARG A 23 -14.71 -7.95 -4.37
C ARG A 23 -13.24 -8.12 -4.73
N LEU A 24 -12.36 -8.01 -3.74
CA LEU A 24 -10.92 -8.19 -3.86
C LEU A 24 -10.49 -9.31 -2.91
N SER A 25 -9.49 -10.08 -3.35
CA SER A 25 -8.76 -10.98 -2.47
C SER A 25 -7.61 -10.21 -1.81
N GLY A 26 -7.38 -10.45 -0.51
CA GLY A 26 -6.29 -9.83 0.22
C GLY A 26 -6.57 -9.71 1.72
N LYS A 27 -5.84 -8.82 2.40
CA LYS A 27 -6.01 -8.58 3.83
C LYS A 27 -6.97 -7.42 4.05
N LEU A 28 -8.10 -7.66 4.73
CA LEU A 28 -9.00 -6.61 5.21
C LEU A 28 -8.31 -5.90 6.39
N THR A 29 -7.58 -4.84 6.07
CA THR A 29 -6.76 -4.08 7.03
C THR A 29 -7.54 -2.99 7.72
N GLU A 30 -8.61 -2.51 7.10
CA GLU A 30 -9.37 -1.37 7.59
C GLU A 30 -10.83 -1.45 7.14
N VAL A 31 -11.70 -0.95 8.01
CA VAL A 31 -13.10 -0.68 7.69
C VAL A 31 -13.41 0.74 8.15
N ASP A 32 -14.06 1.53 7.30
CA ASP A 32 -14.61 2.81 7.74
C ASP A 32 -16.08 2.65 8.11
N LEU A 33 -16.51 3.27 9.21
CA LEU A 33 -17.91 3.26 9.65
C LEU A 33 -18.32 4.64 10.15
N ASP A 34 -19.56 5.08 9.85
CA ASP A 34 -20.17 6.24 10.52
C ASP A 34 -20.77 5.80 11.86
N VAL A 35 -19.93 5.82 12.88
CA VAL A 35 -20.28 5.45 14.25
C VAL A 35 -20.15 6.66 15.16
N PHE A 36 -21.15 6.83 16.02
CA PHE A 36 -21.11 7.75 17.15
C PHE A 36 -21.02 6.95 18.44
N CYS A 37 -20.12 7.32 19.35
CA CYS A 37 -19.99 6.70 20.67
C CYS A 37 -19.88 7.79 21.74
N SER A 38 -20.72 7.72 22.78
CA SER A 38 -20.60 8.60 23.94
C SER A 38 -19.29 8.38 24.70
N GLY A 39 -18.76 9.40 25.39
CA GLY A 39 -17.50 9.30 26.14
C GLY A 39 -17.50 8.16 27.18
N GLY A 40 -16.54 7.23 27.06
CA GLY A 40 -16.43 6.05 27.91
C GLY A 40 -17.19 4.80 27.44
N ALA A 41 -17.93 4.86 26.32
CA ALA A 41 -18.46 3.67 25.65
C ALA A 41 -17.34 2.95 24.90
N GLN A 42 -17.32 1.61 24.90
CA GLN A 42 -16.34 0.80 24.18
C GLN A 42 -17.04 -0.02 23.10
N LEU A 43 -16.70 0.25 21.85
CA LEU A 43 -17.17 -0.44 20.65
C LEU A 43 -16.26 -1.63 20.35
N SER A 44 -16.85 -2.76 19.97
CA SER A 44 -16.14 -3.87 19.35
C SER A 44 -16.55 -4.00 17.90
N ILE A 45 -15.56 -4.19 17.03
CA ILE A 45 -15.73 -4.41 15.60
C ILE A 45 -15.11 -5.75 15.28
N GLU A 46 -15.89 -6.70 14.79
CA GLU A 46 -15.46 -8.07 14.51
C GLU A 46 -15.67 -8.39 13.02
N VAL A 47 -14.73 -9.14 12.45
CA VAL A 47 -14.89 -9.80 11.15
C VAL A 47 -15.21 -11.26 11.40
N GLN A 48 -16.33 -11.74 10.89
CA GLN A 48 -16.78 -13.13 11.02
C GLN A 48 -17.01 -13.77 9.65
N GLY A 49 -17.06 -15.10 9.61
CA GLY A 49 -17.51 -15.80 8.40
C GLY A 49 -19.03 -15.73 8.23
N VAL A 50 -19.51 -16.21 7.09
CA VAL A 50 -20.94 -16.30 6.77
C VAL A 50 -21.28 -17.74 6.43
N SER A 51 -22.35 -18.25 7.03
CA SER A 51 -22.90 -19.58 6.75
C SER A 51 -24.41 -19.47 6.57
N GLY A 52 -24.94 -19.93 5.44
CA GLY A 52 -26.37 -19.82 5.14
C GLY A 52 -26.88 -18.38 5.05
N GLY A 53 -26.01 -17.41 4.73
CA GLY A 53 -26.35 -15.98 4.62
C GLY A 53 -26.41 -15.22 5.96
N VAL A 54 -26.05 -15.85 7.09
CA VAL A 54 -25.97 -15.22 8.42
C VAL A 54 -24.54 -15.30 8.98
N PRO A 55 -24.12 -14.39 9.88
CA PRO A 55 -22.82 -14.48 10.53
C PRO A 55 -22.66 -15.79 11.30
N ASP A 56 -21.56 -16.51 11.08
CA ASP A 56 -21.33 -17.86 11.61
C ASP A 56 -20.90 -17.91 13.09
N GLY A 57 -20.63 -16.74 13.69
CA GLY A 57 -20.18 -16.63 15.08
C GLY A 57 -18.68 -16.91 15.28
N VAL A 58 -17.94 -17.25 14.22
CA VAL A 58 -16.49 -17.50 14.27
C VAL A 58 -15.75 -16.19 14.01
N MET A 59 -15.16 -15.64 15.06
CA MET A 59 -14.34 -14.42 14.99
C MET A 59 -13.04 -14.70 14.24
N ARG A 60 -12.80 -13.95 13.17
CA ARG A 60 -11.57 -13.99 12.35
C ARG A 60 -10.64 -12.82 12.64
N SER A 61 -11.21 -11.66 12.98
CA SER A 61 -10.49 -10.50 13.48
C SER A 61 -11.39 -9.69 14.41
N ARG A 62 -10.79 -8.90 15.30
CA ARG A 62 -11.49 -8.02 16.24
C ARG A 62 -10.67 -6.77 16.52
N LEU A 63 -11.37 -5.65 16.59
CA LEU A 63 -10.91 -4.38 17.10
C LEU A 63 -11.76 -3.95 18.29
N LEU A 64 -11.13 -3.35 19.31
CA LEU A 64 -11.79 -2.65 20.41
C LEU A 64 -11.47 -1.17 20.30
N VAL A 65 -12.50 -0.34 20.42
CA VAL A 65 -12.40 1.12 20.28
C VAL A 65 -13.04 1.79 21.48
N ASP A 66 -12.29 2.64 22.15
CA ASP A 66 -12.80 3.47 23.24
C ASP A 66 -13.34 4.80 22.68
N GLY A 67 -14.57 5.15 23.06
CA GLY A 67 -15.17 6.45 22.77
C GLY A 67 -14.59 7.57 23.66
N PRO A 68 -14.82 8.85 23.31
CA PRO A 68 -15.88 9.32 22.44
C PRO A 68 -15.53 9.33 20.95
N ILE A 69 -16.49 8.97 20.12
CA ILE A 69 -16.46 9.19 18.66
C ILE A 69 -17.55 10.23 18.37
N ASN A 70 -17.13 11.49 18.19
CA ASN A 70 -18.03 12.66 18.16
C ASN A 70 -18.11 13.36 16.78
N ALA A 71 -17.38 12.89 15.77
CA ALA A 71 -17.32 13.53 14.47
C ALA A 71 -18.37 12.95 13.49
N THR A 72 -18.81 13.77 12.54
CA THR A 72 -19.76 13.39 11.50
C THR A 72 -19.06 12.69 10.34
N GLY A 73 -19.68 11.63 9.78
CA GLY A 73 -19.12 10.88 8.64
C GLY A 73 -18.32 9.62 9.01
N PHE A 74 -17.60 9.09 8.01
CA PHE A 74 -16.84 7.86 8.09
C PHE A 74 -15.61 7.98 9.00
N HIS A 75 -15.52 7.12 10.01
CA HIS A 75 -14.33 6.95 10.85
C HIS A 75 -13.59 5.68 10.48
N PRO A 76 -12.26 5.73 10.28
CA PRO A 76 -11.50 4.54 9.95
C PRO A 76 -11.19 3.68 11.17
N PHE A 77 -11.28 2.36 10.98
CA PHE A 77 -11.02 1.35 12.00
C PHE A 77 -10.04 0.30 11.47
N TYR A 78 -8.85 0.25 12.06
CA TYR A 78 -7.74 -0.61 11.63
C TYR A 78 -7.70 -1.92 12.40
N PHE A 79 -7.57 -3.03 11.69
CA PHE A 79 -7.37 -4.33 12.32
C PHE A 79 -5.88 -4.58 12.51
N GLU A 80 -5.45 -4.71 13.77
CA GLU A 80 -4.06 -5.11 14.11
C GLU A 80 -3.72 -6.50 13.55
N ASP A 81 -4.70 -7.40 13.50
CA ASP A 81 -4.64 -8.72 12.86
C ASP A 81 -5.64 -8.79 11.68
N PRO A 82 -5.24 -8.37 10.46
CA PRO A 82 -6.13 -8.35 9.29
C PRO A 82 -6.62 -9.74 8.88
N SER A 83 -7.93 -9.87 8.71
CA SER A 83 -8.55 -11.08 8.15
C SER A 83 -8.29 -11.19 6.66
N THR A 84 -7.95 -12.38 6.17
CA THR A 84 -7.95 -12.64 4.73
C THR A 84 -9.38 -12.72 4.23
N VAL A 85 -9.68 -11.94 3.20
CA VAL A 85 -10.92 -12.02 2.42
C VAL A 85 -10.60 -12.44 0.99
N VAL A 86 -11.53 -13.11 0.34
CA VAL A 86 -11.37 -13.65 -1.02
C VAL A 86 -12.46 -13.05 -1.89
N ALA A 87 -12.11 -12.58 -3.08
CA ALA A 87 -13.08 -12.05 -4.04
C ALA A 87 -14.20 -13.07 -4.30
N GLY A 88 -15.45 -12.63 -4.24
CA GLY A 88 -16.65 -13.44 -4.37
C GLY A 88 -17.12 -14.13 -3.07
N ALA A 89 -16.29 -14.20 -2.02
CA ALA A 89 -16.69 -14.80 -0.74
C ALA A 89 -17.43 -13.81 0.16
N GLN A 90 -18.32 -14.32 1.02
CA GLN A 90 -19.02 -13.51 2.03
C GLN A 90 -18.31 -13.53 3.39
N PHE A 91 -18.28 -12.38 4.04
CA PHE A 91 -17.92 -12.21 5.45
C PHE A 91 -18.97 -11.31 6.14
N ALA A 92 -18.91 -11.21 7.46
CA ALA A 92 -19.79 -10.33 8.22
C ALA A 92 -18.98 -9.34 9.06
N LEU A 93 -19.36 -8.07 9.00
CA LEU A 93 -18.94 -7.04 9.93
C LEU A 93 -19.90 -7.06 11.11
N VAL A 94 -19.39 -7.29 12.31
CA VAL A 94 -20.20 -7.44 13.51
C VAL A 94 -19.79 -6.38 14.54
N LEU A 95 -20.73 -5.52 14.90
CA LEU A 95 -20.54 -4.46 15.88
C LEU A 95 -21.21 -4.84 17.19
N GLY A 96 -20.53 -4.58 18.31
CA GLY A 96 -21.09 -4.82 19.64
C GLY A 96 -20.56 -3.83 20.66
N GLU A 97 -21.40 -3.46 21.63
CA GLU A 97 -20.96 -2.65 22.76
C GLU A 97 -20.46 -3.56 23.89
N THR A 98 -19.34 -3.18 24.48
CA THR A 98 -18.68 -3.96 25.55
C THR A 98 -18.79 -3.29 26.93
N THR A 99 -19.29 -2.05 26.98
CA THR A 99 -19.52 -1.29 28.22
C THR A 99 -20.87 -1.64 28.85
N ASN A 100 -20.90 -1.84 30.17
CA ASN A 100 -22.11 -2.16 30.93
C ASN A 100 -22.59 -0.98 31.78
N SER A 101 -23.06 0.11 31.17
CA SER A 101 -23.45 1.31 31.94
C SER A 101 -24.92 1.72 31.86
N GLY A 102 -25.74 1.14 30.99
CA GLY A 102 -27.15 1.52 30.82
C GLY A 102 -27.40 2.94 30.26
N THR A 103 -26.36 3.80 30.22
CA THR A 103 -26.42 5.23 29.86
C THR A 103 -25.42 5.62 28.77
N LEU A 104 -24.35 4.86 28.60
CA LEU A 104 -23.38 4.98 27.51
C LEU A 104 -23.86 4.11 26.35
N THR A 105 -23.75 4.64 25.13
CA THR A 105 -24.20 3.95 23.92
C THR A 105 -23.29 4.28 22.74
N CYS A 106 -23.10 3.29 21.88
CA CYS A 106 -22.66 3.50 20.50
C CYS A 106 -23.83 3.35 19.52
N SER A 107 -23.88 4.18 18.49
CA SER A 107 -24.90 4.15 17.45
C SER A 107 -24.28 4.26 16.07
N ILE A 108 -24.85 3.52 15.12
CA ILE A 108 -24.52 3.61 13.70
C ILE A 108 -25.60 4.46 13.04
N ARG A 109 -25.18 5.49 12.30
CA ARG A 109 -26.13 6.33 11.56
C ARG A 109 -26.63 5.64 10.30
N ASN A 110 -27.89 5.90 9.95
CA ASN A 110 -28.43 5.51 8.64
C ASN A 110 -28.04 6.56 7.59
N GLY A 111 -27.56 6.13 6.43
CA GLY A 111 -27.10 7.00 5.36
C GLY A 111 -27.19 6.34 3.99
N ALA A 112 -26.93 7.10 2.93
CA ALA A 112 -26.77 6.54 1.58
C ALA A 112 -25.56 5.59 1.52
N ASP A 113 -25.61 4.62 0.60
CA ASP A 113 -24.65 3.53 0.46
C ASP A 113 -23.19 3.99 0.63
N GLY A 114 -22.45 3.32 1.53
CA GLY A 114 -21.01 3.52 1.73
C GLY A 114 -20.22 3.04 0.51
N ASP A 115 -19.55 1.89 0.57
CA ASP A 115 -19.07 1.26 -0.66
C ASP A 115 -20.26 1.07 -1.63
N GLY A 116 -20.10 1.40 -2.92
CA GLY A 116 -21.11 1.16 -3.96
C GLY A 116 -21.42 -0.33 -4.22
N TYR A 117 -21.15 -1.20 -3.23
CA TYR A 117 -20.99 -2.64 -3.35
C TYR A 117 -21.59 -3.45 -2.18
N GLY A 118 -22.34 -2.82 -1.25
CA GLY A 118 -23.17 -3.53 -0.27
C GLY A 118 -24.28 -4.32 -0.97
N SER A 119 -24.30 -5.64 -0.83
CA SER A 119 -25.41 -6.49 -1.27
C SER A 119 -25.77 -7.55 -0.23
N GLY A 120 -25.45 -7.26 1.04
CA GLY A 120 -25.69 -8.18 2.14
C GLY A 120 -26.93 -7.82 2.95
N ALA A 121 -27.41 -8.77 3.74
CA ALA A 121 -28.45 -8.52 4.71
C ALA A 121 -27.86 -8.00 6.02
N GLY A 122 -28.55 -7.03 6.62
CA GLY A 122 -28.32 -6.56 7.99
C GLY A 122 -29.02 -7.46 9.02
N PHE A 123 -28.35 -7.69 10.16
CA PHE A 123 -28.82 -8.51 11.26
C PHE A 123 -28.64 -7.82 12.61
N TRP A 124 -29.43 -8.25 13.59
CA TRP A 124 -29.23 -7.90 14.99
C TRP A 124 -29.42 -9.10 15.90
N ARG A 125 -28.84 -9.02 17.09
CA ARG A 125 -28.93 -10.03 18.13
C ARG A 125 -28.86 -9.36 19.51
N GLU A 126 -29.77 -9.72 20.39
CA GLU A 126 -29.76 -9.31 21.80
C GLU A 126 -28.91 -10.26 22.65
N THR A 127 -28.44 -9.78 23.81
CA THR A 127 -27.65 -10.58 24.78
C THR A 127 -28.30 -11.92 25.17
N SER A 128 -29.64 -11.99 25.17
CA SER A 128 -30.39 -13.21 25.56
C SER A 128 -30.63 -14.20 24.41
N ASP A 129 -30.33 -13.81 23.17
CA ASP A 129 -30.60 -14.62 21.98
C ASP A 129 -29.34 -15.35 21.49
N THR A 130 -29.54 -16.51 20.88
CA THR A 130 -28.48 -17.29 20.22
C THR A 130 -28.57 -17.19 18.70
N ALA A 131 -29.71 -16.73 18.17
CA ALA A 131 -29.96 -16.60 16.74
C ALA A 131 -29.89 -15.15 16.25
N TRP A 132 -29.38 -14.95 15.04
CA TRP A 132 -29.45 -13.67 14.33
C TRP A 132 -30.86 -13.42 13.79
N ARG A 133 -31.33 -12.18 13.90
CA ARG A 133 -32.61 -11.71 13.34
C ARG A 133 -32.33 -10.68 12.26
N ALA A 134 -32.99 -10.79 11.12
CA ALA A 134 -32.84 -9.82 10.03
C ALA A 134 -33.39 -8.44 10.44
N LEU A 135 -32.71 -7.37 10.01
CA LEU A 135 -33.22 -6.00 10.04
C LEU A 135 -34.23 -5.83 8.89
N ALA A 136 -35.53 -5.77 9.19
CA ALA A 136 -36.59 -5.57 8.19
C ALA A 136 -37.27 -4.21 8.35
N THR A 137 -37.46 -3.47 7.24
CA THR A 137 -38.31 -2.27 7.18
C THR A 137 -39.69 -2.61 6.58
N PRO A 138 -40.74 -1.79 6.81
CA PRO A 138 -42.08 -2.03 6.27
C PRO A 138 -42.22 -1.88 4.74
N VAL A 139 -41.16 -1.50 4.02
CA VAL A 139 -41.21 -1.07 2.61
C VAL A 139 -40.03 -1.61 1.78
N ASN A 140 -39.68 -2.89 1.92
CA ASN A 140 -38.79 -3.64 1.02
C ASN A 140 -37.46 -2.98 0.60
N THR A 141 -36.92 -2.03 1.36
CA THR A 141 -35.56 -1.52 1.21
C THR A 141 -34.69 -2.18 2.29
N TYR A 142 -33.60 -2.82 1.86
CA TYR A 142 -32.61 -3.43 2.75
C TYR A 142 -31.99 -2.33 3.64
N PHE A 143 -31.77 -2.64 4.92
CA PHE A 143 -31.07 -1.74 5.84
C PHE A 143 -29.57 -2.05 5.72
N ASP A 144 -28.88 -1.38 4.79
CA ASP A 144 -27.43 -1.45 4.66
C ASP A 144 -26.76 -0.38 5.55
N TRP A 145 -25.66 -0.75 6.19
CA TRP A 145 -24.85 0.24 6.91
C TRP A 145 -23.97 1.01 5.93
N PRO A 146 -23.75 2.31 6.13
CA PRO A 146 -22.65 3.00 5.47
C PRO A 146 -21.33 2.44 6.04
N PHE A 147 -20.60 1.66 5.25
CA PHE A 147 -19.25 1.20 5.56
C PHE A 147 -18.36 1.19 4.31
N LYS A 148 -17.04 1.31 4.49
CA LYS A 148 -16.05 1.08 3.42
C LYS A 148 -15.05 0.02 3.85
N THR A 149 -14.63 -0.84 2.93
CA THR A 149 -13.69 -1.92 3.22
C THR A 149 -12.37 -1.73 2.47
N TYR A 150 -11.27 -1.90 3.18
CA TYR A 150 -9.93 -1.72 2.64
C TYR A 150 -9.21 -3.05 2.67
N VAL A 151 -9.04 -3.60 1.47
CA VAL A 151 -8.34 -4.86 1.25
C VAL A 151 -7.00 -4.52 0.61
N THR A 152 -5.90 -4.68 1.36
CA THR A 152 -4.57 -4.59 0.76
C THR A 152 -4.32 -5.83 -0.08
N SER A 153 -3.92 -5.63 -1.33
CA SER A 153 -3.45 -6.71 -2.20
C SER A 153 -2.25 -7.37 -1.52
N SER A 154 -2.33 -8.67 -1.23
CA SER A 154 -1.14 -9.38 -0.79
C SER A 154 -0.19 -9.49 -1.98
N THR A 155 1.02 -8.95 -1.85
CA THR A 155 2.14 -9.35 -2.70
C THR A 155 2.56 -10.74 -2.24
N SER A 156 2.11 -11.75 -2.98
CA SER A 156 2.45 -13.15 -2.76
C SER A 156 2.50 -13.86 -4.12
N ALA A 157 3.30 -14.93 -4.21
CA ALA A 157 3.22 -15.85 -5.33
C ALA A 157 1.78 -16.40 -5.47
N ASP A 158 1.30 -16.54 -6.71
CA ASP A 158 -0.03 -17.09 -7.05
C ASP A 158 0.24 -18.20 -8.06
N VAL A 159 0.41 -19.43 -7.58
CA VAL A 159 0.61 -20.56 -8.48
C VAL A 159 -0.78 -21.02 -8.94
N GLY A 160 -0.93 -21.40 -10.20
CA GLY A 160 -2.26 -21.79 -10.67
C GLY A 160 -2.24 -22.61 -11.95
N ILE A 161 -3.26 -23.45 -12.13
CA ILE A 161 -3.44 -24.29 -13.31
C ILE A 161 -3.99 -23.42 -14.46
N ASN A 162 -3.21 -23.27 -15.54
CA ASN A 162 -3.55 -22.45 -16.71
C ASN A 162 -3.99 -23.30 -17.92
N GLY A 163 -4.23 -24.59 -17.69
CA GLY A 163 -4.69 -25.52 -18.71
C GLY A 163 -4.56 -26.96 -18.22
N ASN A 164 -5.63 -27.73 -18.34
CA ASN A 164 -5.62 -29.16 -18.09
C ASN A 164 -6.53 -29.81 -19.13
N GLY A 165 -5.99 -30.74 -19.91
CA GLY A 165 -6.75 -31.44 -20.95
C GLY A 165 -6.21 -32.83 -21.19
N PHE A 166 -6.89 -33.61 -22.03
CA PHE A 166 -6.37 -34.90 -22.48
C PHE A 166 -6.68 -35.17 -23.94
N VAL A 167 -5.86 -36.00 -24.57
CA VAL A 167 -6.08 -36.50 -25.93
C VAL A 167 -5.93 -38.02 -25.92
N SER A 168 -6.83 -38.73 -26.59
CA SER A 168 -6.69 -40.15 -26.85
C SER A 168 -5.65 -40.37 -27.96
N THR A 169 -4.57 -41.08 -27.67
CA THR A 169 -3.49 -41.34 -28.65
C THR A 169 -3.64 -42.68 -29.36
N THR A 170 -4.34 -43.64 -28.74
CA THR A 170 -4.82 -44.89 -29.35
C THR A 170 -6.16 -45.28 -28.71
N SER A 171 -6.75 -46.44 -29.06
CA SER A 171 -7.98 -46.96 -28.41
C SER A 171 -7.80 -47.33 -26.92
N SER A 172 -6.57 -47.36 -26.40
CA SER A 172 -6.26 -47.77 -25.02
C SER A 172 -5.26 -46.87 -24.27
N THR A 173 -4.83 -45.75 -24.86
CA THR A 173 -3.81 -44.86 -24.29
C THR A 173 -4.23 -43.40 -24.35
N TYR A 174 -4.06 -42.70 -23.23
CA TYR A 174 -4.39 -41.30 -23.03
C TYR A 174 -3.13 -40.48 -22.73
N THR A 175 -3.06 -39.27 -23.27
CA THR A 175 -2.05 -38.29 -22.86
C THR A 175 -2.78 -37.11 -22.22
N PHE A 176 -2.56 -36.90 -20.92
CA PHE A 176 -3.05 -35.76 -20.17
C PHE A 176 -2.01 -34.64 -20.19
N SER A 177 -2.39 -33.43 -20.54
CA SER A 177 -1.52 -32.25 -20.63
C SER A 177 -1.96 -31.24 -19.57
N GLY A 178 -1.07 -30.96 -18.62
CA GLY A 178 -1.27 -29.93 -17.59
C GLY A 178 -0.27 -28.79 -17.76
N SER A 179 -0.74 -27.55 -17.72
CA SER A 179 0.06 -26.33 -17.63
C SER A 179 -0.24 -25.56 -16.35
N VAL A 180 0.80 -25.03 -15.71
CA VAL A 180 0.70 -24.17 -14.53
C VAL A 180 1.50 -22.89 -14.76
N VAL A 181 1.04 -21.79 -14.17
CA VAL A 181 1.66 -20.45 -14.26
C VAL A 181 1.75 -19.86 -12.85
N ASN A 182 2.78 -19.08 -12.57
CA ASN A 182 2.82 -18.17 -11.42
C ASN A 182 2.23 -16.82 -11.84
N PHE A 183 0.97 -16.54 -11.50
CA PHE A 183 0.27 -15.30 -11.82
C PHE A 183 0.70 -14.12 -10.93
N GLY A 184 1.40 -14.40 -9.82
CA GLY A 184 1.82 -13.42 -8.83
C GLY A 184 3.09 -12.64 -9.24
N PRO A 185 3.33 -11.49 -8.60
CA PRO A 185 4.51 -10.65 -8.87
C PRO A 185 5.81 -11.19 -8.23
N ASP A 186 5.72 -12.17 -7.33
CA ASP A 186 6.85 -12.74 -6.58
C ASP A 186 7.15 -14.19 -7.02
N ASP A 187 8.40 -14.62 -6.89
CA ASP A 187 8.84 -16.00 -7.14
C ASP A 187 8.24 -16.98 -6.11
N ALA A 188 7.85 -18.19 -6.55
CA ALA A 188 7.34 -19.24 -5.67
C ALA A 188 8.44 -20.25 -5.29
N THR A 189 8.60 -20.51 -3.98
CA THR A 189 9.59 -21.47 -3.45
C THR A 189 8.95 -22.79 -3.04
N GLY A 190 9.69 -23.89 -3.24
CA GLY A 190 9.21 -25.23 -2.90
C GLY A 190 8.01 -25.72 -3.73
N ALA A 191 7.74 -25.10 -4.89
CA ALA A 191 6.56 -25.42 -5.66
C ALA A 191 6.58 -26.86 -6.23
N TYR A 192 5.41 -27.49 -6.29
CA TYR A 192 5.24 -28.82 -6.89
C TYR A 192 3.86 -28.96 -7.55
N VAL A 193 3.79 -29.83 -8.56
CA VAL A 193 2.54 -30.24 -9.21
C VAL A 193 2.34 -31.75 -9.07
N THR A 194 1.14 -32.14 -8.64
CA THR A 194 0.72 -33.52 -8.44
C THR A 194 -0.38 -33.89 -9.43
N TYR A 195 -0.27 -35.08 -10.04
CA TYR A 195 -1.33 -35.71 -10.85
C TYR A 195 -1.78 -36.99 -10.17
N ILE A 196 -3.08 -37.14 -9.90
CA ILE A 196 -3.68 -38.29 -9.23
C ILE A 196 -4.72 -38.90 -10.16
N PHE A 197 -4.56 -40.17 -10.51
CA PHE A 197 -5.50 -40.90 -11.37
C PHE A 197 -6.34 -41.87 -10.55
N SER A 198 -7.62 -41.99 -10.90
CA SER A 198 -8.52 -43.02 -10.38
C SER A 198 -9.24 -43.76 -11.51
N GLY A 199 -9.69 -44.99 -11.24
CA GLY A 199 -10.30 -45.85 -12.25
C GLY A 199 -9.31 -46.84 -12.90
N PRO A 200 -9.70 -47.49 -14.02
CA PRO A 200 -8.92 -48.56 -14.63
C PRO A 200 -7.78 -48.00 -15.50
N ALA A 201 -6.75 -47.44 -14.86
CA ALA A 201 -5.62 -46.75 -15.50
C ALA A 201 -4.26 -47.14 -14.89
N THR A 202 -3.18 -46.92 -15.63
CA THR A 202 -1.79 -47.03 -15.14
C THR A 202 -0.92 -45.99 -15.84
N ILE A 203 -0.14 -45.20 -15.09
CA ILE A 203 0.80 -44.22 -15.65
C ILE A 203 1.95 -44.95 -16.36
N MET A 204 2.17 -44.60 -17.62
CA MET A 204 3.18 -45.21 -18.50
C MET A 204 4.44 -44.34 -18.67
N GLY A 205 4.32 -43.02 -18.53
CA GLY A 205 5.44 -42.09 -18.69
C GLY A 205 5.01 -40.62 -18.71
N TRP A 206 5.98 -39.70 -18.75
CA TRP A 206 5.74 -38.25 -18.81
C TRP A 206 6.87 -37.50 -19.54
N ASN A 207 6.61 -36.27 -20.00
CA ASN A 207 7.59 -35.43 -20.70
C ASN A 207 8.33 -34.48 -19.72
N ALA A 208 9.67 -34.46 -19.72
CA ALA A 208 10.44 -33.69 -18.73
C ALA A 208 11.41 -32.68 -19.38
N THR A 209 11.15 -31.39 -19.17
CA THR A 209 11.95 -30.25 -19.67
C THR A 209 12.73 -29.48 -18.59
N GLN A 210 12.72 -29.92 -17.32
CA GLN A 210 13.53 -29.33 -16.23
C GLN A 210 14.28 -30.39 -15.38
N PRO A 211 15.40 -30.04 -14.70
CA PRO A 211 16.17 -30.97 -13.88
C PRO A 211 15.56 -31.14 -12.49
N GLY A 212 14.83 -32.25 -12.30
CA GLY A 212 14.29 -32.69 -11.02
C GLY A 212 13.36 -33.88 -11.27
N ARG A 213 13.73 -35.09 -10.82
CA ARG A 213 12.98 -36.32 -11.14
C ARG A 213 11.57 -36.27 -10.52
N CYS A 214 10.52 -36.30 -11.33
CA CYS A 214 9.18 -36.63 -10.84
C CYS A 214 9.18 -38.03 -10.20
N VAL A 215 8.38 -38.21 -9.15
CA VAL A 215 8.27 -39.47 -8.41
C VAL A 215 6.88 -40.06 -8.62
N VAL A 216 6.83 -41.33 -9.04
CA VAL A 216 5.60 -42.12 -9.09
C VAL A 216 5.35 -42.74 -7.72
N LEU A 217 4.15 -42.53 -7.21
CA LEU A 217 3.69 -43.02 -5.91
C LEU A 217 2.43 -43.88 -6.10
N ASP A 218 1.96 -44.50 -5.01
CA ASP A 218 0.67 -45.19 -4.93
C ASP A 218 0.42 -46.23 -6.04
N GLY A 219 1.41 -47.07 -6.34
CA GLY A 219 1.26 -48.19 -7.27
C GLY A 219 1.10 -47.81 -8.75
N GLY A 220 1.47 -46.59 -9.15
CA GLY A 220 1.41 -46.15 -10.56
C GLY A 220 0.23 -45.25 -10.90
N LEU A 221 -0.43 -44.67 -9.89
CA LEU A 221 -1.61 -43.80 -10.06
C LEU A 221 -1.38 -42.36 -9.62
N ARG A 222 -0.29 -42.06 -8.89
CA ARG A 222 0.07 -40.68 -8.50
C ARG A 222 1.46 -40.31 -9.01
N LEU A 223 1.60 -39.11 -9.59
CA LEU A 223 2.86 -38.54 -10.06
C LEU A 223 3.06 -37.17 -9.39
N ASN A 224 4.17 -36.97 -8.68
CA ASN A 224 4.52 -35.68 -8.08
C ASN A 224 5.80 -35.11 -8.74
N CYS A 225 5.75 -33.85 -9.18
CA CYS A 225 6.82 -33.19 -9.92
C CYS A 225 7.17 -31.83 -9.28
N PRO A 226 8.40 -31.64 -8.75
CA PRO A 226 8.83 -30.33 -8.22
C PRO A 226 9.04 -29.30 -9.34
N ILE A 227 8.75 -28.04 -9.04
CA ILE A 227 8.87 -26.86 -9.92
C ILE A 227 9.72 -25.84 -9.14
N ALA A 228 11.04 -25.85 -9.31
CA ALA A 228 11.93 -24.99 -8.52
C ALA A 228 13.15 -24.49 -9.32
N PRO A 229 13.46 -23.17 -9.27
CA PRO A 229 12.60 -22.07 -8.78
C PRO A 229 11.45 -21.78 -9.77
N PHE A 230 10.26 -21.42 -9.25
CA PHE A 230 9.12 -21.04 -10.09
C PHE A 230 8.94 -19.52 -10.11
N VAL A 231 9.66 -18.89 -11.04
CA VAL A 231 9.76 -17.42 -11.12
C VAL A 231 8.40 -16.76 -11.39
N ALA A 232 8.26 -15.50 -10.99
CA ALA A 232 7.09 -14.67 -11.30
C ALA A 232 6.76 -14.72 -12.80
N HIS A 233 5.48 -14.93 -13.13
CA HIS A 233 4.98 -15.12 -14.51
C HIS A 233 5.59 -16.31 -15.27
N GLY A 234 6.33 -17.18 -14.60
CA GLY A 234 6.88 -18.41 -15.16
C GLY A 234 5.78 -19.41 -15.50
N GLY A 235 6.00 -20.21 -16.55
CA GLY A 235 5.10 -21.29 -16.97
C GLY A 235 5.78 -22.66 -16.92
N TYR A 236 5.04 -23.68 -16.48
CA TYR A 236 5.45 -25.09 -16.49
C TYR A 236 4.40 -25.92 -17.21
N THR A 237 4.80 -26.93 -17.99
CA THR A 237 3.88 -27.83 -18.68
C THR A 237 4.41 -29.26 -18.63
N ASN A 238 3.52 -30.21 -18.37
CA ASN A 238 3.84 -31.63 -18.35
C ASN A 238 2.76 -32.45 -19.06
N ASN A 239 3.20 -33.47 -19.80
CA ASN A 239 2.33 -34.41 -20.50
C ASN A 239 2.47 -35.78 -19.85
N VAL A 240 1.42 -36.31 -19.22
CA VAL A 240 1.38 -37.61 -18.54
C VAL A 240 0.65 -38.63 -19.42
N VAL A 241 1.35 -39.71 -19.77
CA VAL A 241 0.80 -40.80 -20.59
C VAL A 241 0.26 -41.89 -19.67
N VAL A 242 -0.98 -42.30 -19.91
CA VAL A 242 -1.72 -43.29 -19.11
C VAL A 242 -2.29 -44.38 -20.02
N GLN A 243 -2.09 -45.64 -19.65
CA GLN A 243 -2.71 -46.80 -20.31
C GLN A 243 -3.97 -47.22 -19.56
N ARG A 244 -5.07 -47.46 -20.29
CA ARG A 244 -6.31 -48.01 -19.74
C ARG A 244 -6.15 -49.52 -19.50
N THR A 245 -6.58 -50.00 -18.34
CA THR A 245 -6.45 -51.40 -17.89
C THR A 245 -7.79 -52.16 -17.78
N GLY A 246 -8.92 -51.49 -18.06
CA GLY A 246 -10.27 -52.04 -17.95
C GLY A 246 -11.36 -51.03 -18.35
N THR A 247 -12.63 -51.46 -18.29
CA THR A 247 -13.80 -50.61 -18.61
C THR A 247 -14.19 -49.73 -17.42
N GLY A 248 -14.51 -48.46 -17.66
CA GLY A 248 -14.92 -47.50 -16.63
C GLY A 248 -14.31 -46.11 -16.79
N LEU A 249 -14.81 -45.17 -15.99
CA LEU A 249 -14.35 -43.77 -15.95
C LEU A 249 -12.91 -43.69 -15.44
N ILE A 250 -12.05 -42.98 -16.17
CA ILE A 250 -10.73 -42.58 -15.66
C ILE A 250 -10.86 -41.13 -15.23
N THR A 251 -10.57 -40.82 -13.96
CA THR A 251 -10.50 -39.43 -13.49
C THR A 251 -9.05 -39.04 -13.25
N GLN A 252 -8.72 -37.79 -13.51
CA GLN A 252 -7.46 -37.16 -13.16
C GLN A 252 -7.75 -35.96 -12.26
N HIS A 253 -7.01 -35.87 -11.17
CA HIS A 253 -7.03 -34.77 -10.22
C HIS A 253 -5.63 -34.16 -10.20
N MET A 254 -5.51 -32.94 -10.70
CA MET A 254 -4.26 -32.19 -10.80
C MET A 254 -4.24 -31.12 -9.72
N GLN A 255 -3.15 -31.04 -8.98
CA GLN A 255 -2.97 -30.07 -7.89
C GLN A 255 -1.62 -29.36 -8.00
N VAL A 256 -1.56 -28.07 -7.72
CA VAL A 256 -0.32 -27.29 -7.61
C VAL A 256 -0.23 -26.62 -6.25
N TRP A 257 1.00 -26.49 -5.73
CA TRP A 257 1.27 -25.92 -4.40
C TRP A 257 2.61 -25.20 -4.41
N ALA A 258 2.76 -24.19 -3.54
CA ALA A 258 4.01 -23.51 -3.19
C ALA A 258 4.08 -23.22 -1.68
N SER A 259 5.26 -22.87 -1.17
CA SER A 259 5.48 -22.64 0.27
C SER A 259 4.89 -21.31 0.74
N GLU A 260 4.75 -20.37 -0.18
CA GLU A 260 4.09 -19.08 0.02
C GLU A 260 2.57 -19.23 0.10
N ALA A 261 1.91 -18.31 0.80
CA ALA A 261 0.46 -18.28 0.88
C ALA A 261 -0.13 -17.83 -0.47
N ASP A 262 -0.87 -18.73 -1.11
CA ASP A 262 -1.49 -18.47 -2.41
C ASP A 262 -2.80 -17.66 -2.27
N PRO A 263 -2.91 -16.47 -2.91
CA PRO A 263 -4.06 -15.60 -2.80
C PRO A 263 -5.30 -16.09 -3.58
N ASN A 264 -5.13 -17.05 -4.49
CA ASN A 264 -6.18 -17.61 -5.33
C ASN A 264 -6.19 -19.15 -5.29
N GLY A 265 -6.21 -19.75 -4.10
CA GLY A 265 -6.19 -21.22 -3.96
C GLY A 265 -7.29 -22.02 -4.68
N ALA A 266 -8.28 -21.38 -5.32
CA ALA A 266 -9.25 -22.03 -6.19
C ALA A 266 -8.67 -22.43 -7.57
N ASN A 267 -7.62 -21.78 -8.05
CA ASN A 267 -6.93 -22.14 -9.31
C ASN A 267 -5.89 -23.27 -9.12
N ASN A 268 -5.70 -23.74 -7.89
CA ASN A 268 -4.70 -24.74 -7.52
C ASN A 268 -5.12 -26.18 -7.77
N ASP A 269 -6.36 -26.38 -8.17
CA ASP A 269 -6.96 -27.70 -8.29
C ASP A 269 -7.77 -27.83 -9.59
N SER A 270 -7.63 -28.97 -10.27
CA SER A 270 -8.33 -29.25 -11.53
C SER A 270 -8.68 -30.73 -11.63
N PHE A 271 -9.91 -31.01 -12.08
CA PHE A 271 -10.41 -32.37 -12.29
C PHE A 271 -10.74 -32.58 -13.77
N LEU A 272 -10.30 -33.72 -14.31
CA LEU A 272 -10.70 -34.22 -15.61
C LEU A 272 -11.28 -35.62 -15.48
N SER A 273 -12.19 -35.96 -16.39
CA SER A 273 -12.71 -37.30 -16.51
C SER A 273 -12.80 -37.70 -17.98
N ALA A 274 -12.35 -38.92 -18.30
CA ALA A 274 -12.39 -39.47 -19.65
C ALA A 274 -13.47 -40.55 -19.73
N SER A 275 -14.61 -40.20 -20.34
CA SER A 275 -15.81 -41.04 -20.53
C SER A 275 -15.95 -41.59 -21.95
N ASP A 276 -16.86 -42.54 -22.14
CA ASP A 276 -17.16 -43.29 -23.37
C ASP A 276 -18.38 -42.76 -24.18
N THR A 277 -18.83 -41.51 -23.96
CA THR A 277 -19.96 -40.85 -24.67
C THR A 277 -19.61 -39.45 -25.23
N SER A 278 -20.53 -38.77 -25.93
CA SER A 278 -20.40 -37.38 -26.44
C SER A 278 -20.46 -36.36 -25.30
N ASP A 279 -19.84 -35.19 -25.48
CA ASP A 279 -19.76 -34.13 -24.44
C ASP A 279 -19.54 -32.78 -25.13
N LEU A 280 -20.56 -31.93 -25.19
CA LEU A 280 -20.52 -30.60 -25.76
C LEU A 280 -20.02 -29.60 -24.70
N ILE A 281 -19.25 -28.62 -25.15
CA ILE A 281 -18.75 -27.55 -24.27
C ILE A 281 -18.62 -26.25 -25.05
N VAL A 282 -18.94 -25.14 -24.39
CA VAL A 282 -18.65 -23.80 -24.92
C VAL A 282 -17.17 -23.49 -24.69
N THR A 283 -16.39 -23.37 -25.76
CA THR A 283 -14.95 -23.04 -25.66
C THR A 283 -14.66 -21.56 -25.83
N SER A 284 -15.57 -20.80 -26.46
CA SER A 284 -15.50 -19.32 -26.47
C SER A 284 -16.87 -18.68 -26.62
N PHE A 285 -17.06 -17.52 -25.99
CA PHE A 285 -18.24 -16.68 -26.13
C PHE A 285 -17.85 -15.20 -26.04
N THR A 286 -18.32 -14.38 -26.97
CA THR A 286 -18.06 -12.94 -27.05
C THR A 286 -19.36 -12.20 -27.33
N ALA A 287 -19.63 -11.17 -26.52
CA ALA A 287 -20.83 -10.34 -26.58
C ALA A 287 -20.51 -8.87 -26.24
N PRO A 288 -21.38 -7.90 -26.58
CA PRO A 288 -21.21 -6.50 -26.21
C PRO A 288 -21.35 -6.33 -24.69
N ARG A 289 -20.61 -5.39 -24.11
CA ARG A 289 -20.68 -5.08 -22.66
C ARG A 289 -21.68 -3.98 -22.32
N VAL A 290 -22.31 -3.38 -23.33
CA VAL A 290 -23.35 -2.37 -23.18
C VAL A 290 -24.36 -2.54 -24.28
N VAL A 291 -25.62 -2.34 -23.95
CA VAL A 291 -26.68 -2.29 -24.93
C VAL A 291 -27.76 -1.32 -24.49
N ALA A 292 -28.36 -0.64 -25.47
CA ALA A 292 -29.55 0.15 -25.22
C ALA A 292 -30.69 -0.76 -24.76
N ARG A 293 -31.49 -0.27 -23.82
CA ARG A 293 -32.75 -0.91 -23.44
C ARG A 293 -33.61 -1.20 -24.69
N GLY A 294 -33.96 -2.47 -24.92
CA GLY A 294 -34.71 -2.90 -26.12
C GLY A 294 -33.94 -2.84 -27.45
N GLY A 295 -32.62 -2.61 -27.42
CA GLY A 295 -31.75 -2.53 -28.60
C GLY A 295 -31.36 -3.90 -29.18
N SER A 296 -30.33 -3.93 -30.03
CA SER A 296 -29.79 -5.17 -30.63
C SER A 296 -28.33 -5.42 -30.27
N ALA A 297 -27.95 -6.68 -30.07
CA ALA A 297 -26.59 -7.11 -29.75
C ALA A 297 -26.12 -8.22 -30.70
N THR A 298 -24.81 -8.23 -31.04
CA THR A 298 -24.17 -9.26 -31.87
C THR A 298 -23.30 -10.18 -31.02
N PHE A 299 -23.49 -11.49 -31.16
CA PHE A 299 -22.87 -12.54 -30.37
C PHE A 299 -22.00 -13.42 -31.27
N THR A 300 -20.83 -13.84 -30.78
CA THR A 300 -19.96 -14.83 -31.44
C THR A 300 -19.55 -15.91 -30.44
N TYR A 301 -19.63 -17.18 -30.82
CA TYR A 301 -19.29 -18.30 -29.93
C TYR A 301 -18.70 -19.50 -30.66
N THR A 302 -17.99 -20.36 -29.91
CA THR A 302 -17.44 -21.65 -30.37
C THR A 302 -17.86 -22.79 -29.45
N ILE A 303 -18.36 -23.88 -30.03
CA ILE A 303 -18.73 -25.13 -29.34
C ILE A 303 -17.81 -26.26 -29.81
N GLN A 304 -17.39 -27.12 -28.89
CA GLN A 304 -16.59 -28.32 -29.17
C GLN A 304 -17.27 -29.57 -28.59
N ASN A 305 -17.14 -30.72 -29.27
CA ASN A 305 -17.44 -32.02 -28.66
C ASN A 305 -16.15 -32.61 -28.07
N GLN A 306 -15.97 -32.56 -26.76
CA GLN A 306 -14.82 -33.13 -26.04
C GLN A 306 -14.98 -34.63 -25.72
N GLY A 307 -16.15 -35.21 -26.02
CA GLY A 307 -16.46 -36.62 -25.80
C GLY A 307 -15.84 -37.55 -26.86
N THR A 308 -16.06 -38.85 -26.71
CA THR A 308 -15.45 -39.89 -27.57
C THR A 308 -16.40 -40.48 -28.62
N THR A 309 -17.69 -40.13 -28.57
CA THR A 309 -18.68 -40.45 -29.63
C THR A 309 -19.17 -39.19 -30.32
N THR A 310 -19.63 -39.31 -31.57
CA THR A 310 -20.21 -38.19 -32.31
C THR A 310 -21.49 -37.70 -31.63
N ALA A 311 -21.55 -36.41 -31.30
CA ALA A 311 -22.78 -35.76 -30.87
C ALA A 311 -23.72 -35.66 -32.07
N THR A 312 -24.80 -36.44 -32.04
CA THR A 312 -25.85 -36.45 -33.08
C THR A 312 -27.21 -36.29 -32.44
N SER A 313 -27.97 -35.26 -32.81
CA SER A 313 -29.37 -35.11 -32.40
C SER A 313 -30.31 -35.16 -33.60
N ALA A 314 -31.22 -36.14 -33.58
CA ALA A 314 -32.43 -36.13 -34.39
C ALA A 314 -33.63 -36.13 -33.42
N PRO A 315 -34.33 -34.99 -33.22
CA PRO A 315 -34.23 -33.72 -33.95
C PRO A 315 -33.53 -32.60 -33.16
N LEU A 316 -32.41 -32.05 -33.68
CA LEU A 316 -31.80 -30.72 -33.44
C LEU A 316 -31.54 -30.28 -31.99
N TRP A 317 -30.28 -29.92 -31.67
CA TRP A 317 -29.97 -29.14 -30.46
C TRP A 317 -30.00 -27.63 -30.72
N ALA A 318 -30.18 -26.84 -29.66
CA ALA A 318 -30.28 -25.38 -29.73
C ALA A 318 -29.24 -24.70 -28.83
N ASP A 319 -28.54 -23.71 -29.38
CA ASP A 319 -27.67 -22.82 -28.61
C ASP A 319 -28.45 -21.54 -28.29
N GLN A 320 -28.57 -21.18 -27.01
CA GLN A 320 -29.36 -20.05 -26.53
C GLN A 320 -28.52 -19.06 -25.72
N VAL A 321 -28.74 -17.77 -25.91
CA VAL A 321 -28.12 -16.71 -25.09
C VAL A 321 -29.15 -16.14 -24.12
N TYR A 322 -28.82 -16.11 -22.84
CA TYR A 322 -29.66 -15.55 -21.77
C TYR A 322 -29.10 -14.24 -21.26
N LEU A 323 -30.00 -13.31 -20.89
CA LEU A 323 -29.67 -12.12 -20.12
C LEU A 323 -30.07 -12.35 -18.66
N SER A 324 -29.09 -12.53 -17.77
CA SER A 324 -29.30 -12.95 -16.38
C SER A 324 -28.84 -11.88 -15.38
N LEU A 325 -29.51 -11.81 -14.23
CA LEU A 325 -29.03 -11.07 -13.05
C LEU A 325 -27.97 -11.85 -12.26
N SER A 326 -27.81 -13.15 -12.54
CA SER A 326 -26.84 -14.03 -11.90
C SER A 326 -25.73 -14.42 -12.88
N PRO A 327 -24.45 -14.39 -12.47
CA PRO A 327 -23.34 -14.83 -13.31
C PRO A 327 -23.26 -16.37 -13.46
N THR A 328 -23.98 -17.12 -12.64
CA THR A 328 -23.87 -18.59 -12.56
C THR A 328 -25.16 -19.34 -12.89
N SER A 329 -26.27 -18.63 -13.10
CA SER A 329 -27.57 -19.23 -13.34
C SER A 329 -28.32 -18.50 -14.43
N VAL A 330 -29.01 -19.27 -15.28
CA VAL A 330 -29.97 -18.79 -16.26
C VAL A 330 -31.42 -18.90 -15.77
N THR A 331 -31.62 -19.33 -14.51
CA THR A 331 -32.96 -19.49 -13.92
C THR A 331 -33.59 -18.11 -13.66
N GLY A 332 -34.70 -17.81 -14.34
CA GLY A 332 -35.36 -16.50 -14.27
C GLY A 332 -34.74 -15.42 -15.18
N ALA A 333 -33.78 -15.78 -16.02
CA ALA A 333 -33.19 -14.90 -17.03
C ALA A 333 -34.18 -14.60 -18.17
N ALA A 334 -34.06 -13.41 -18.78
CA ALA A 334 -34.81 -13.08 -19.99
C ALA A 334 -34.09 -13.69 -21.21
N GLY A 335 -34.82 -14.45 -22.03
CA GLY A 335 -34.24 -15.15 -23.18
C GLY A 335 -33.89 -14.20 -24.33
N GLY A 336 -32.66 -14.28 -24.83
CA GLY A 336 -32.21 -13.71 -26.10
C GLY A 336 -32.19 -14.80 -27.18
N GLY A 337 -32.22 -14.38 -28.45
CA GLY A 337 -32.43 -15.28 -29.59
C GLY A 337 -31.56 -16.56 -29.59
N GLY A 338 -32.16 -17.67 -30.01
CA GLY A 338 -31.49 -18.96 -30.15
C GLY A 338 -31.19 -19.28 -31.62
N PHE A 339 -30.14 -20.06 -31.86
CA PHE A 339 -29.78 -20.57 -33.17
C PHE A 339 -29.92 -22.09 -33.23
N SER A 340 -30.42 -22.61 -34.35
CA SER A 340 -30.53 -24.05 -34.61
C SER A 340 -30.00 -24.35 -36.01
N ALA A 341 -28.99 -25.22 -36.10
CA ALA A 341 -28.47 -25.73 -37.37
C ALA A 341 -28.31 -27.26 -37.32
N LEU A 342 -28.58 -27.93 -38.44
CA LEU A 342 -28.36 -29.37 -38.59
C LEU A 342 -26.85 -29.65 -38.63
N ARG A 343 -26.28 -30.16 -37.52
CA ARG A 343 -24.89 -30.61 -37.48
C ARG A 343 -24.74 -31.86 -36.62
N SER A 344 -23.82 -32.72 -37.02
CA SER A 344 -23.20 -33.73 -36.17
C SER A 344 -21.81 -33.23 -35.82
N LEU A 345 -21.38 -33.35 -34.56
CA LEU A 345 -20.05 -32.92 -34.13
C LEU A 345 -19.26 -34.16 -33.68
N GLY A 346 -18.24 -34.55 -34.45
CA GLY A 346 -17.38 -35.69 -34.13
C GLY A 346 -16.52 -35.44 -32.89
N PRO A 347 -15.90 -36.49 -32.31
CA PRO A 347 -14.96 -36.35 -31.22
C PRO A 347 -13.84 -35.35 -31.54
N GLY A 348 -13.67 -34.32 -30.71
CA GLY A 348 -12.68 -33.25 -30.84
C GLY A 348 -13.02 -32.16 -31.87
N GLU A 349 -14.09 -32.30 -32.66
CA GLU A 349 -14.49 -31.29 -33.64
C GLU A 349 -15.15 -30.07 -32.96
N GLN A 350 -15.04 -28.91 -33.60
CA GLN A 350 -15.59 -27.64 -33.12
C GLN A 350 -16.25 -26.83 -34.26
N TYR A 351 -17.17 -25.93 -33.90
CA TYR A 351 -17.70 -24.92 -34.82
C TYR A 351 -17.79 -23.55 -34.16
N THR A 352 -17.66 -22.49 -34.96
CA THR A 352 -17.84 -21.10 -34.54
C THR A 352 -19.02 -20.48 -35.28
N ASN A 353 -19.83 -19.68 -34.59
CA ASN A 353 -21.00 -19.00 -35.15
C ASN A 353 -21.09 -17.55 -34.68
N THR A 354 -21.70 -16.70 -35.51
CA THR A 354 -21.98 -15.29 -35.21
C THR A 354 -23.41 -14.95 -35.59
N PHE A 355 -24.16 -14.30 -34.69
CA PHE A 355 -25.54 -13.87 -34.94
C PHE A 355 -25.89 -12.58 -34.18
N THR A 356 -26.95 -11.90 -34.61
CA THR A 356 -27.46 -10.67 -33.97
C THR A 356 -28.87 -10.91 -33.45
N ALA A 357 -29.18 -10.48 -32.22
CA ALA A 357 -30.50 -10.59 -31.61
C ALA A 357 -30.90 -9.32 -30.84
N SER A 358 -32.20 -9.11 -30.70
CA SER A 358 -32.76 -8.05 -29.84
C SER A 358 -32.55 -8.39 -28.37
N VAL A 359 -32.18 -7.39 -27.58
CA VAL A 359 -32.03 -7.52 -26.13
C VAL A 359 -33.39 -7.30 -25.47
N PRO A 360 -33.79 -8.16 -24.51
CA PRO A 360 -35.04 -7.98 -23.78
C PRO A 360 -35.18 -6.60 -23.14
N ASP A 361 -36.40 -6.06 -23.12
CA ASP A 361 -36.73 -4.82 -22.42
C ASP A 361 -36.72 -5.04 -20.90
N VAL A 362 -35.56 -4.81 -20.30
CA VAL A 362 -35.32 -4.92 -18.85
C VAL A 362 -34.96 -3.55 -18.25
N PRO A 363 -35.17 -3.34 -16.94
CA PRO A 363 -34.74 -2.12 -16.27
C PRO A 363 -33.24 -1.86 -16.49
N PRO A 364 -32.80 -0.60 -16.60
CA PRO A 364 -31.38 -0.28 -16.65
C PRO A 364 -30.62 -0.89 -15.46
N GLY A 365 -29.41 -1.37 -15.70
CA GLY A 365 -28.62 -2.05 -14.67
C GLY A 365 -27.61 -3.04 -15.22
N ASN A 366 -26.94 -3.75 -14.31
CA ASN A 366 -25.92 -4.74 -14.63
C ASN A 366 -26.52 -6.14 -14.74
N TYR A 367 -26.22 -6.80 -15.85
CA TYR A 367 -26.65 -8.16 -16.18
C TYR A 367 -25.46 -8.96 -16.70
N TYR A 368 -25.68 -10.23 -17.02
CA TYR A 368 -24.72 -11.14 -17.62
C TYR A 368 -25.34 -11.81 -18.84
N TYR A 369 -24.64 -11.78 -19.98
CA TYR A 369 -24.92 -12.71 -21.07
C TYR A 369 -24.32 -14.07 -20.76
N ILE A 370 -25.13 -15.11 -20.88
CA ILE A 370 -24.69 -16.50 -20.70
C ILE A 370 -25.17 -17.30 -21.92
N LEU A 371 -24.24 -17.95 -22.63
CA LEU A 371 -24.58 -18.89 -23.68
C LEU A 371 -24.78 -20.28 -23.07
N TYR A 372 -25.86 -20.95 -23.47
CA TYR A 372 -26.16 -22.34 -23.11
C TYR A 372 -26.24 -23.15 -24.41
N THR A 373 -25.28 -24.05 -24.63
CA THR A 373 -25.34 -25.04 -25.72
C THR A 373 -26.22 -26.22 -25.32
N ASP A 374 -26.86 -26.89 -26.28
CA ASP A 374 -27.85 -27.95 -26.02
C ASP A 374 -28.86 -27.58 -24.92
N ALA A 375 -29.37 -26.35 -24.94
CA ALA A 375 -30.21 -25.81 -23.86
C ALA A 375 -31.55 -26.57 -23.66
N GLY A 376 -31.90 -27.49 -24.56
CA GLY A 376 -33.05 -28.38 -24.44
C GLY A 376 -32.70 -29.83 -24.12
N SER A 377 -31.44 -30.13 -23.76
CA SER A 377 -30.93 -31.48 -23.46
C SER A 377 -31.26 -32.50 -24.57
N GLN A 378 -31.00 -32.13 -25.82
CA GLN A 378 -31.32 -32.94 -27.00
C GLN A 378 -30.20 -33.92 -27.37
N VAL A 379 -28.98 -33.71 -26.88
CA VAL A 379 -27.86 -34.64 -26.98
C VAL A 379 -27.69 -35.30 -25.62
N ALA A 380 -27.53 -36.62 -25.58
CA ALA A 380 -27.17 -37.30 -24.34
C ALA A 380 -25.66 -37.13 -24.12
N GLU A 381 -25.27 -36.46 -23.05
CA GLU A 381 -23.88 -36.09 -22.80
C GLU A 381 -23.27 -36.84 -21.61
N SER A 382 -21.94 -36.99 -21.58
CA SER A 382 -21.26 -37.49 -20.38
C SER A 382 -21.36 -36.52 -19.20
N ASN A 383 -21.56 -35.23 -19.49
CA ASN A 383 -21.70 -34.19 -18.51
C ASN A 383 -22.69 -33.13 -19.03
N GLU A 384 -23.83 -33.02 -18.37
CA GLU A 384 -24.85 -32.01 -18.71
C GLU A 384 -24.57 -30.66 -18.03
N GLY A 385 -23.55 -30.59 -17.16
CA GLY A 385 -23.27 -29.45 -16.29
C GLY A 385 -22.28 -28.43 -16.86
N ASN A 386 -21.62 -28.71 -17.98
CA ASN A 386 -20.58 -27.86 -18.62
C ASN A 386 -21.04 -27.20 -19.92
N ASN A 387 -22.34 -27.17 -20.17
CA ASN A 387 -22.94 -26.59 -21.37
C ASN A 387 -23.14 -25.06 -21.31
N LEU A 388 -22.83 -24.44 -20.17
CA LEU A 388 -22.89 -22.98 -20.00
C LEU A 388 -21.53 -22.35 -20.28
N SER A 389 -21.53 -21.21 -20.96
CA SER A 389 -20.35 -20.37 -21.11
C SER A 389 -19.98 -19.69 -19.80
N ALA A 390 -18.74 -19.19 -19.74
CA ALA A 390 -18.42 -18.12 -18.80
C ALA A 390 -19.36 -16.92 -19.05
N PRO A 391 -19.84 -16.25 -17.98
CA PRO A 391 -20.73 -15.10 -18.12
C PRO A 391 -19.98 -13.89 -18.70
N VAL A 392 -20.62 -13.14 -19.59
CA VAL A 392 -20.13 -11.85 -20.10
C VAL A 392 -20.94 -10.73 -19.45
N PRO A 393 -20.35 -9.90 -18.56
CA PRO A 393 -21.05 -8.77 -17.96
C PRO A 393 -21.54 -7.77 -19.02
N VAL A 394 -22.77 -7.29 -18.87
CA VAL A 394 -23.39 -6.28 -19.74
C VAL A 394 -24.17 -5.25 -18.91
N ALA A 395 -23.96 -3.96 -19.20
CA ALA A 395 -24.79 -2.88 -18.70
C ALA A 395 -25.93 -2.59 -19.69
N VAL A 396 -27.16 -2.60 -19.21
CA VAL A 396 -28.31 -2.09 -19.97
C VAL A 396 -28.46 -0.61 -19.61
N ALA A 397 -28.18 0.28 -20.55
CA ALA A 397 -28.23 1.74 -20.36
C ALA A 397 -29.52 2.35 -20.93
N THR A 398 -29.98 3.47 -20.35
CA THR A 398 -31.11 4.24 -20.90
C THR A 398 -30.68 4.96 -22.18
N LEU A 399 -29.50 5.60 -22.17
CA LEU A 399 -28.97 6.43 -23.26
C LEU A 399 -27.57 5.95 -23.63
N VAL A 400 -27.30 5.73 -24.92
CA VAL A 400 -26.00 5.23 -25.40
C VAL A 400 -25.43 6.18 -26.44
N VAL A 401 -24.42 6.93 -26.04
CA VAL A 401 -23.64 7.79 -26.95
C VAL A 401 -22.87 6.88 -27.91
N ASN A 402 -23.15 7.01 -29.20
CA ASN A 402 -22.62 6.11 -30.24
C ASN A 402 -21.83 6.85 -31.33
N THR A 403 -21.75 8.17 -31.24
CA THR A 403 -21.03 9.03 -32.19
C THR A 403 -20.09 10.00 -31.47
N ILE A 404 -19.04 10.42 -32.18
CA ILE A 404 -18.12 11.49 -31.74
C ILE A 404 -18.59 12.89 -32.15
N SER A 405 -19.67 12.98 -32.92
CA SER A 405 -20.22 14.24 -33.41
C SER A 405 -20.81 15.11 -32.28
N ASP A 406 -20.85 16.42 -32.49
CA ASP A 406 -21.57 17.39 -31.65
C ASP A 406 -22.41 18.29 -32.56
N HIS A 407 -23.28 17.68 -33.36
CA HIS A 407 -24.21 18.44 -34.21
C HIS A 407 -25.29 19.13 -33.37
N ALA A 408 -26.04 20.04 -34.00
CA ALA A 408 -27.21 20.64 -33.37
C ALA A 408 -28.19 19.54 -32.95
N PRO A 409 -28.77 19.60 -31.73
CA PRO A 409 -29.69 18.57 -31.25
C PRO A 409 -30.88 18.42 -32.21
N ASP A 410 -31.13 17.21 -32.69
CA ASP A 410 -32.36 16.90 -33.43
C ASP A 410 -33.51 16.45 -32.51
N GLY A 411 -33.18 16.25 -31.22
CA GLY A 411 -34.10 15.88 -30.15
C GLY A 411 -34.26 14.38 -29.95
N VAL A 412 -33.45 13.54 -30.61
CA VAL A 412 -33.52 12.08 -30.53
C VAL A 412 -32.13 11.50 -30.23
N CYS A 413 -32.03 10.70 -29.17
CA CYS A 413 -30.87 9.84 -28.92
C CYS A 413 -31.30 8.40 -29.21
N ASP A 414 -30.89 7.85 -30.36
CA ASP A 414 -31.25 6.48 -30.76
C ASP A 414 -30.04 5.66 -31.24
N SER A 415 -30.28 4.45 -31.77
CA SER A 415 -29.22 3.56 -32.23
C SER A 415 -28.49 4.02 -33.50
N ASN A 416 -29.03 5.02 -34.21
CA ASN A 416 -28.44 5.57 -35.43
C ASN A 416 -27.58 6.79 -35.12
N ASP A 417 -28.06 7.65 -34.21
CA ASP A 417 -27.37 8.88 -33.82
C ASP A 417 -27.71 9.22 -32.36
N CYS A 418 -26.67 9.40 -31.55
CA CYS A 418 -26.80 9.93 -30.21
C CYS A 418 -25.48 10.58 -29.78
N THR A 419 -25.46 11.91 -29.80
CA THR A 419 -24.34 12.71 -29.29
C THR A 419 -24.36 12.78 -27.77
N LEU A 420 -23.22 13.12 -27.14
CA LEU A 420 -23.18 13.37 -25.69
C LEU A 420 -24.13 14.51 -25.28
N ARG A 421 -24.28 15.53 -26.13
CA ARG A 421 -25.20 16.65 -25.91
C ARG A 421 -26.65 16.18 -25.82
N GLU A 422 -27.09 15.39 -26.80
CA GLU A 422 -28.45 14.84 -26.82
C GLU A 422 -28.70 13.87 -25.68
N ALA A 423 -27.70 13.07 -25.31
CA ALA A 423 -27.81 12.21 -24.14
C ALA A 423 -28.00 13.03 -22.84
N ILE A 424 -27.27 14.13 -22.66
CA ILE A 424 -27.46 15.02 -21.50
C ILE A 424 -28.85 15.68 -21.53
N ASP A 425 -29.27 16.22 -22.68
CA ASP A 425 -30.59 16.85 -22.82
C ASP A 425 -31.73 15.85 -22.58
N ALA A 426 -31.58 14.61 -23.06
CA ALA A 426 -32.54 13.53 -22.83
C ALA A 426 -32.59 13.12 -21.34
N ALA A 427 -31.44 12.96 -20.68
CA ALA A 427 -31.37 12.68 -19.24
C ALA A 427 -32.01 13.81 -18.42
N ASN A 428 -31.77 15.06 -18.81
CA ASN A 428 -32.38 16.24 -18.17
C ASN A 428 -33.91 16.29 -18.31
N ALA A 429 -34.46 15.73 -19.38
CA ALA A 429 -35.90 15.71 -19.64
C ALA A 429 -36.64 14.62 -18.85
N PHE A 430 -35.93 13.66 -18.26
CA PHE A 430 -36.54 12.56 -17.52
C PHE A 430 -36.81 12.93 -16.05
N ALA A 431 -38.09 12.88 -15.65
CA ALA A 431 -38.49 13.08 -14.25
C ALA A 431 -38.54 11.72 -13.53
N GLY A 432 -37.48 11.34 -12.80
CA GLY A 432 -37.41 10.04 -12.12
C GLY A 432 -36.03 9.68 -11.55
N ALA A 433 -35.80 8.38 -11.31
CA ALA A 433 -34.51 7.83 -10.89
C ALA A 433 -33.38 8.18 -11.88
N ALA A 434 -32.12 8.19 -11.41
CA ALA A 434 -30.99 8.63 -12.22
C ALA A 434 -30.86 7.84 -13.53
N ASP A 435 -30.81 8.55 -14.66
CA ASP A 435 -30.57 7.93 -15.97
C ASP A 435 -29.10 7.54 -16.13
N VAL A 436 -28.83 6.54 -16.98
CA VAL A 436 -27.48 6.11 -17.32
C VAL A 436 -27.15 6.53 -18.75
N ILE A 437 -26.11 7.36 -18.89
CA ILE A 437 -25.44 7.67 -20.15
C ILE A 437 -24.23 6.74 -20.29
N GLY A 438 -24.35 5.75 -21.16
CA GLY A 438 -23.24 4.88 -21.58
C GLY A 438 -22.66 5.28 -22.93
N PHE A 439 -21.59 4.62 -23.33
CA PHE A 439 -20.86 4.85 -24.57
C PHE A 439 -20.69 3.53 -25.34
N ASN A 440 -20.95 3.58 -26.64
CA ASN A 440 -20.70 2.51 -27.60
C ASN A 440 -20.25 3.12 -28.93
N ILE A 441 -19.18 3.90 -28.89
CA ILE A 441 -18.61 4.56 -30.07
C ILE A 441 -17.78 3.53 -30.84
N ALA A 442 -17.99 3.45 -32.17
CA ALA A 442 -17.32 2.49 -33.04
C ALA A 442 -15.77 2.59 -32.96
N SER A 443 -15.07 1.49 -33.30
CA SER A 443 -13.61 1.37 -33.15
C SER A 443 -12.83 2.52 -33.82
N GLY A 444 -12.07 3.26 -33.01
CA GLY A 444 -11.30 4.47 -33.36
C GLY A 444 -10.78 5.15 -32.07
N SER A 445 -10.31 6.40 -32.15
CA SER A 445 -10.05 7.24 -30.96
C SER A 445 -11.36 7.94 -30.59
N PRO A 446 -12.06 7.55 -29.50
CA PRO A 446 -13.40 8.06 -29.19
C PRO A 446 -13.30 9.44 -28.50
N VAL A 447 -12.86 10.42 -29.30
CA VAL A 447 -12.68 11.82 -28.89
C VAL A 447 -13.91 12.61 -29.33
N ILE A 448 -14.72 13.01 -28.36
CA ILE A 448 -15.87 13.89 -28.53
C ILE A 448 -15.35 15.33 -28.45
N GLN A 449 -15.60 16.14 -29.48
CA GLN A 449 -15.21 17.55 -29.52
C GLN A 449 -16.44 18.46 -29.50
N PRO A 450 -16.88 18.95 -28.32
CA PRO A 450 -17.95 19.92 -28.25
C PRO A 450 -17.60 21.19 -29.05
N THR A 451 -18.52 21.66 -29.87
CA THR A 451 -18.41 22.88 -30.70
C THR A 451 -18.95 24.13 -29.99
N SER A 452 -19.60 23.93 -28.85
CA SER A 452 -20.14 24.95 -27.95
C SER A 452 -20.25 24.37 -26.52
N PRO A 453 -20.51 25.17 -25.47
CA PRO A 453 -20.70 24.64 -24.11
C PRO A 453 -21.70 23.48 -24.09
N LEU A 454 -21.37 22.38 -23.41
CA LEU A 454 -22.30 21.28 -23.20
C LEU A 454 -23.51 21.75 -22.38
N PRO A 455 -24.69 21.14 -22.54
CA PRO A 455 -25.83 21.46 -21.68
C PRO A 455 -25.49 21.18 -20.22
N ALA A 456 -25.96 22.03 -19.31
CA ALA A 456 -25.79 21.77 -17.89
C ALA A 456 -26.65 20.56 -17.48
N ILE A 457 -26.12 19.72 -16.60
CA ILE A 457 -26.82 18.56 -16.05
C ILE A 457 -27.76 19.07 -14.95
N THR A 458 -29.06 18.93 -15.16
CA THR A 458 -30.14 19.44 -14.30
C THR A 458 -30.95 18.34 -13.62
N ALA A 459 -30.72 17.07 -13.95
CA ALA A 459 -31.29 15.92 -13.27
C ALA A 459 -30.17 14.93 -12.88
N PRO A 460 -30.32 14.14 -11.79
CA PRO A 460 -29.32 13.15 -11.40
C PRO A 460 -29.03 12.16 -12.53
N VAL A 461 -27.76 11.92 -12.84
CA VAL A 461 -27.35 11.07 -13.96
C VAL A 461 -26.06 10.31 -13.64
N ILE A 462 -25.92 9.11 -14.18
CA ILE A 462 -24.68 8.35 -14.22
C ILE A 462 -24.09 8.48 -15.63
N ILE A 463 -22.95 9.15 -15.75
CA ILE A 463 -22.17 9.19 -16.99
C ILE A 463 -21.04 8.18 -16.84
N ASP A 464 -21.18 7.05 -17.52
CA ASP A 464 -20.30 5.89 -17.30
C ASP A 464 -19.41 5.61 -18.50
N GLY A 465 -18.17 6.10 -18.48
CA GLY A 465 -17.15 5.83 -19.49
C GLY A 465 -16.66 4.38 -19.53
N THR A 466 -16.90 3.57 -18.49
CA THR A 466 -16.47 2.15 -18.45
C THR A 466 -17.23 1.29 -19.45
N THR A 467 -18.39 1.79 -19.88
CA THR A 467 -19.27 1.17 -20.87
C THR A 467 -18.62 1.11 -22.26
N GLN A 468 -17.69 2.02 -22.59
CA GLN A 468 -17.06 2.04 -23.91
C GLN A 468 -16.37 0.70 -24.26
N PRO A 469 -16.69 0.08 -25.41
CA PRO A 469 -16.02 -1.13 -25.87
C PRO A 469 -14.50 -1.09 -25.79
N GLY A 470 -13.96 -2.13 -25.16
CA GLY A 470 -12.53 -2.33 -24.96
C GLY A 470 -11.95 -1.63 -23.73
N PHE A 471 -12.74 -0.95 -22.90
CA PHE A 471 -12.29 -0.48 -21.58
C PHE A 471 -11.61 -1.62 -20.81
N ALA A 472 -10.42 -1.34 -20.27
CA ALA A 472 -9.57 -2.31 -19.59
C ALA A 472 -8.91 -1.69 -18.35
N GLY A 473 -9.71 -0.97 -17.55
CA GLY A 473 -9.26 -0.30 -16.33
C GLY A 473 -8.71 1.12 -16.53
N THR A 474 -8.53 1.58 -17.77
CA THR A 474 -8.17 2.97 -18.08
C THR A 474 -9.28 3.64 -18.89
N PRO A 475 -9.56 4.94 -18.65
CA PRO A 475 -10.51 5.71 -19.44
C PRO A 475 -10.24 5.60 -20.94
N LYS A 476 -11.31 5.56 -21.73
CA LYS A 476 -11.18 5.58 -23.20
C LYS A 476 -11.87 6.76 -23.84
N ILE A 477 -13.03 7.15 -23.30
CA ILE A 477 -13.80 8.27 -23.81
C ILE A 477 -13.11 9.57 -23.45
N GLU A 478 -12.89 10.40 -24.47
CA GLU A 478 -12.24 11.67 -24.30
C GLU A 478 -13.18 12.80 -24.70
N ILE A 479 -13.41 13.73 -23.78
CA ILE A 479 -14.15 14.97 -24.01
C ILE A 479 -13.12 16.08 -24.17
N ASP A 480 -12.94 16.55 -25.39
CA ASP A 480 -11.95 17.54 -25.79
C ASP A 480 -12.62 18.90 -26.03
N GLY A 481 -12.51 19.78 -25.05
CA GLY A 481 -13.12 21.12 -25.02
C GLY A 481 -12.44 22.17 -25.91
N THR A 482 -11.40 21.83 -26.68
CA THR A 482 -10.68 22.82 -27.52
C THR A 482 -11.56 23.49 -28.59
N GLY A 483 -12.67 22.86 -28.97
CA GLY A 483 -13.70 23.41 -29.87
C GLY A 483 -14.85 24.16 -29.18
N ALA A 484 -14.94 24.14 -27.84
CA ALA A 484 -16.16 24.51 -27.11
C ALA A 484 -16.33 26.04 -26.89
N GLY A 485 -15.37 26.84 -27.37
CA GLY A 485 -15.37 28.29 -27.21
C GLY A 485 -14.58 28.80 -25.99
N SER A 486 -14.54 30.12 -25.83
CA SER A 486 -13.85 30.78 -24.71
C SER A 486 -14.72 30.83 -23.46
N LEU A 487 -14.06 30.76 -22.29
CA LEU A 487 -14.71 30.83 -20.98
C LEU A 487 -15.74 29.70 -20.74
N THR A 488 -15.45 28.50 -21.26
CA THR A 488 -16.33 27.33 -21.24
C THR A 488 -15.83 26.30 -20.24
N ASP A 489 -16.72 25.86 -19.36
CA ASP A 489 -16.54 24.69 -18.50
C ASP A 489 -16.91 23.41 -19.26
N GLY A 490 -16.39 22.26 -18.82
CA GLY A 490 -16.72 20.95 -19.37
C GLY A 490 -18.10 20.45 -18.93
N LEU A 491 -18.13 19.57 -17.94
CA LEU A 491 -19.38 19.08 -17.35
C LEU A 491 -19.81 20.01 -16.22
N VAL A 492 -21.04 20.52 -16.29
CA VAL A 492 -21.61 21.41 -15.27
C VAL A 492 -22.79 20.71 -14.59
N VAL A 493 -22.64 20.35 -13.33
CA VAL A 493 -23.68 19.69 -12.52
C VAL A 493 -24.42 20.73 -11.69
N GLN A 494 -25.71 20.94 -11.96
CA GLN A 494 -26.55 21.87 -11.22
C GLN A 494 -27.00 21.27 -9.89
N ASN A 495 -27.48 22.11 -8.98
CA ASN A 495 -27.98 21.67 -7.67
C ASN A 495 -29.12 20.63 -7.76
N SER A 496 -29.98 20.76 -8.77
CA SER A 496 -31.06 19.78 -9.01
C SER A 496 -30.57 18.40 -9.48
N ALA A 497 -29.28 18.26 -9.78
CA ALA A 497 -28.64 17.02 -10.22
C ALA A 497 -27.71 16.40 -9.15
N SER A 498 -27.89 16.75 -7.87
CA SER A 498 -27.21 16.08 -6.76
C SER A 498 -27.35 14.56 -6.81
N GLY A 499 -26.30 13.84 -6.42
CA GLY A 499 -26.25 12.37 -6.53
C GLY A 499 -25.75 11.83 -7.87
N SER A 500 -25.36 12.70 -8.82
CA SER A 500 -24.81 12.27 -10.11
C SER A 500 -23.46 11.55 -9.99
N LEU A 501 -23.17 10.65 -10.92
CA LEU A 501 -21.89 9.94 -11.00
C LEU A 501 -21.19 10.23 -12.33
N ILE A 502 -19.88 10.49 -12.28
CA ILE A 502 -19.02 10.72 -13.45
C ILE A 502 -17.87 9.72 -13.39
N LEU A 503 -17.86 8.75 -14.30
CA LEU A 503 -16.98 7.59 -14.24
C LEU A 503 -16.10 7.47 -15.48
N SER A 504 -14.79 7.26 -15.28
CA SER A 504 -13.85 6.79 -16.31
C SER A 504 -13.83 7.59 -17.63
N LEU A 505 -13.87 8.91 -17.54
CA LEU A 505 -13.73 9.84 -18.67
C LEU A 505 -12.35 10.49 -18.68
N VAL A 506 -11.84 10.80 -19.88
CA VAL A 506 -10.77 11.78 -20.06
C VAL A 506 -11.42 13.13 -20.34
N ILE A 507 -11.15 14.17 -19.54
CA ILE A 507 -11.72 15.52 -19.75
C ILE A 507 -10.57 16.51 -19.89
N ARG A 508 -10.45 17.15 -21.06
CA ARG A 508 -9.29 17.96 -21.44
C ARG A 508 -9.67 19.16 -22.30
N GLY A 509 -8.80 20.16 -22.33
CA GLY A 509 -8.85 21.25 -23.30
C GLY A 509 -9.91 22.34 -23.03
N PHE A 510 -10.62 22.31 -21.91
CA PHE A 510 -11.57 23.37 -21.55
C PHE A 510 -10.85 24.64 -21.09
N THR A 511 -11.43 25.80 -21.42
CA THR A 511 -10.82 27.09 -21.06
C THR A 511 -11.08 27.46 -19.60
N ARG A 512 -12.13 26.91 -18.98
CA ARG A 512 -12.39 26.95 -17.52
C ARG A 512 -12.28 25.54 -16.92
N SER A 513 -13.18 25.18 -16.00
CA SER A 513 -13.07 23.94 -15.25
C SER A 513 -13.50 22.74 -16.09
N ALA A 514 -12.84 21.60 -15.88
CA ALA A 514 -13.23 20.37 -16.55
C ALA A 514 -14.58 19.86 -16.03
N ILE A 515 -14.76 19.96 -14.71
CA ILE A 515 -16.01 19.66 -14.02
C ILE A 515 -16.32 20.82 -13.07
N ARG A 516 -17.55 21.33 -13.13
CA ARG A 516 -18.05 22.39 -12.26
C ARG A 516 -19.29 21.90 -11.52
N LEU A 517 -19.28 21.98 -10.19
CA LEU A 517 -20.36 21.47 -9.34
C LEU A 517 -21.08 22.61 -8.64
N TYR A 518 -22.41 22.63 -8.77
CA TYR A 518 -23.32 23.45 -7.98
C TYR A 518 -24.23 22.61 -7.07
N GLY A 519 -24.26 21.28 -7.26
CA GLY A 519 -24.96 20.33 -6.41
C GLY A 519 -24.02 19.45 -5.60
N ASP A 520 -24.50 18.97 -4.46
CA ASP A 520 -23.77 18.08 -3.56
C ASP A 520 -23.97 16.59 -3.91
N GLY A 521 -23.26 15.68 -3.24
CA GLY A 521 -23.44 14.23 -3.39
C GLY A 521 -22.95 13.66 -4.72
N VAL A 522 -22.09 14.37 -5.46
CA VAL A 522 -21.59 13.92 -6.76
C VAL A 522 -20.42 12.95 -6.56
N GLY A 523 -20.43 11.83 -7.28
CA GLY A 523 -19.32 10.87 -7.29
C GLY A 523 -18.46 11.03 -8.55
N ILE A 524 -17.16 11.30 -8.38
CA ILE A 524 -16.20 11.47 -9.49
C ILE A 524 -15.13 10.39 -9.34
N PHE A 525 -15.15 9.38 -10.22
CA PHE A 525 -14.30 8.19 -10.07
C PHE A 525 -13.59 7.77 -11.37
N GLY A 526 -12.31 7.43 -11.26
CA GLY A 526 -11.54 6.85 -12.36
C GLY A 526 -11.27 7.80 -13.53
N ASN A 527 -11.50 9.10 -13.39
CA ASN A 527 -11.38 10.07 -14.48
C ASN A 527 -9.95 10.58 -14.65
N TYR A 528 -9.56 10.87 -15.89
CA TYR A 528 -8.29 11.50 -16.24
C TYR A 528 -8.57 12.95 -16.67
N ILE A 529 -8.18 13.91 -15.84
CA ILE A 529 -8.57 15.32 -15.99
C ILE A 529 -7.33 16.16 -16.20
N GLY A 530 -7.22 16.76 -17.39
CA GLY A 530 -6.07 17.59 -17.79
C GLY A 530 -4.93 16.80 -18.46
N THR A 531 -5.15 15.51 -18.74
CA THR A 531 -4.18 14.62 -19.39
C THR A 531 -4.74 14.01 -20.68
N ASP A 532 -3.91 13.27 -21.40
CA ASP A 532 -4.34 12.37 -22.46
C ASP A 532 -4.84 11.03 -21.89
N VAL A 533 -5.35 10.14 -22.76
CA VAL A 533 -5.85 8.81 -22.39
C VAL A 533 -4.82 7.91 -21.70
N THR A 534 -3.52 8.18 -21.88
CA THR A 534 -2.45 7.44 -21.18
C THR A 534 -2.21 7.95 -19.77
N GLY A 535 -2.63 9.19 -19.48
CA GLY A 535 -2.35 9.87 -18.22
C GLY A 535 -0.88 10.30 -18.06
N ALA A 536 -0.10 10.31 -19.15
CA ALA A 536 1.31 10.66 -19.14
C ALA A 536 1.61 12.01 -19.78
N LEU A 537 0.68 12.58 -20.57
CA LEU A 537 0.88 13.84 -21.28
C LEU A 537 -0.15 14.89 -20.88
N ALA A 538 0.30 16.11 -20.60
CA ALA A 538 -0.58 17.23 -20.26
C ALA A 538 -1.44 17.68 -21.46
N ARG A 539 -2.72 17.89 -21.20
CA ARG A 539 -3.76 18.42 -22.08
C ARG A 539 -4.65 19.37 -21.27
N PRO A 540 -4.12 20.56 -20.91
CA PRO A 540 -4.64 21.36 -19.81
C PRO A 540 -6.10 21.78 -20.00
N ASN A 541 -6.88 21.65 -18.93
CA ASN A 541 -8.05 22.50 -18.70
C ASN A 541 -7.62 23.80 -17.99
N ALA A 542 -8.58 24.68 -17.67
CA ALA A 542 -8.35 25.92 -16.92
C ALA A 542 -7.34 26.86 -17.60
N THR A 543 -7.31 26.90 -18.93
CA THR A 543 -6.32 27.67 -19.70
C THR A 543 -6.61 29.18 -19.78
N ALA A 544 -7.82 29.62 -19.42
CA ALA A 544 -8.14 31.04 -19.35
C ALA A 544 -7.61 31.66 -18.05
N SER A 545 -6.65 32.58 -18.16
CA SER A 545 -6.18 33.41 -17.05
C SER A 545 -6.44 34.90 -17.34
N GLY A 546 -7.44 35.49 -16.68
CA GLY A 546 -7.74 36.92 -16.82
C GLY A 546 -8.24 37.51 -15.51
N GLY A 547 -7.62 38.59 -15.03
CA GLY A 547 -8.04 39.30 -13.82
C GLY A 547 -7.61 38.69 -12.48
N GLY A 548 -6.66 37.75 -12.47
CA GLY A 548 -6.19 37.10 -11.23
C GLY A 548 -7.07 35.98 -10.69
N VAL A 549 -8.05 35.52 -11.48
CA VAL A 549 -8.90 34.35 -11.17
C VAL A 549 -8.33 33.13 -11.88
N TYR A 550 -7.91 32.13 -11.12
CA TYR A 550 -7.53 30.81 -11.63
C TYR A 550 -8.74 29.87 -11.54
N TYR A 551 -8.98 29.09 -12.59
CA TYR A 551 -9.98 28.02 -12.58
C TYR A 551 -9.34 26.70 -12.11
N ALA A 552 -10.15 25.71 -11.78
CA ALA A 552 -9.69 24.41 -11.29
C ALA A 552 -10.00 23.31 -12.29
N ALA A 553 -9.36 22.15 -12.17
CA ALA A 553 -9.79 20.96 -12.91
C ALA A 553 -11.21 20.55 -12.44
N ILE A 554 -11.41 20.51 -11.12
CA ILE A 554 -12.71 20.32 -10.45
C ILE A 554 -12.99 21.53 -9.56
N ASP A 555 -14.07 22.26 -9.83
CA ASP A 555 -14.47 23.49 -9.13
C ASP A 555 -15.84 23.30 -8.48
N MET A 556 -15.88 23.31 -7.14
CA MET A 556 -17.08 23.08 -6.35
C MET A 556 -17.60 24.40 -5.78
N GLN A 557 -18.81 24.75 -6.20
CA GLN A 557 -19.49 26.02 -5.89
C GLN A 557 -20.87 25.76 -5.28
N THR A 558 -20.97 24.76 -4.42
CA THR A 558 -22.24 24.35 -3.82
C THR A 558 -22.68 25.35 -2.76
N SER A 559 -23.95 25.29 -2.33
CA SER A 559 -24.53 26.21 -1.34
C SER A 559 -25.46 25.46 -0.38
N GLY A 560 -25.18 25.42 0.94
CA GLY A 560 -25.89 24.57 1.92
C GLY A 560 -26.89 25.29 2.87
N PRO A 561 -27.60 24.61 3.82
CA PRO A 561 -27.97 23.17 3.91
C PRO A 561 -29.50 22.92 4.17
N THR A 562 -30.06 21.71 3.96
CA THR A 562 -31.13 21.11 4.83
C THR A 562 -31.54 19.67 4.44
N GLY A 563 -30.95 18.67 5.11
CA GLY A 563 -31.63 17.39 5.40
C GLY A 563 -31.19 16.13 4.63
N GLY A 564 -29.94 15.69 4.78
CA GLY A 564 -29.49 14.34 4.40
C GLY A 564 -27.97 14.25 4.11
N PRO A 565 -27.34 13.06 4.21
CA PRO A 565 -25.91 12.87 3.96
C PRO A 565 -25.66 12.77 2.44
N SER A 566 -25.32 13.89 1.81
CA SER A 566 -24.88 13.86 0.41
C SER A 566 -23.59 14.65 0.24
N SER A 567 -22.49 14.11 0.76
CA SER A 567 -21.11 14.58 0.55
C SER A 567 -20.64 14.29 -0.87
N THR A 568 -19.94 15.23 -1.54
CA THR A 568 -19.27 14.92 -2.82
C THR A 568 -18.07 14.02 -2.56
N VAL A 569 -17.86 13.02 -3.42
CA VAL A 569 -16.74 12.08 -3.33
C VAL A 569 -15.91 12.17 -4.60
N ILE A 570 -14.64 12.55 -4.45
CA ILE A 570 -13.65 12.62 -5.51
C ILE A 570 -12.62 11.53 -5.26
N GLY A 571 -12.68 10.49 -6.09
CA GLY A 571 -11.80 9.35 -6.02
C GLY A 571 -12.26 8.30 -5.03
N GLY A 572 -11.42 7.31 -4.78
CA GLY A 572 -11.71 6.25 -3.84
C GLY A 572 -10.49 5.38 -3.58
N PRO A 573 -10.60 4.42 -2.66
CA PRO A 573 -9.46 3.65 -2.18
C PRO A 573 -8.93 2.63 -3.20
N THR A 574 -9.71 2.30 -4.22
CA THR A 574 -9.31 1.33 -5.25
C THR A 574 -8.68 2.01 -6.46
N ALA A 575 -7.82 1.28 -7.18
CA ALA A 575 -7.21 1.78 -8.42
C ALA A 575 -8.25 2.17 -9.49
N GLY A 576 -9.40 1.49 -9.55
CA GLY A 576 -10.48 1.82 -10.50
C GLY A 576 -11.27 3.09 -10.16
N GLN A 577 -11.20 3.57 -8.91
CA GLN A 577 -11.86 4.81 -8.47
C GLN A 577 -10.93 6.02 -8.51
N ARG A 578 -9.61 5.80 -8.50
CA ARG A 578 -8.59 6.84 -8.53
C ARG A 578 -8.73 7.75 -9.74
N ASN A 579 -8.94 9.04 -9.50
CA ASN A 579 -8.80 10.03 -10.56
C ASN A 579 -7.32 10.41 -10.74
N VAL A 580 -6.97 10.79 -11.96
CA VAL A 580 -5.70 11.44 -12.31
C VAL A 580 -6.01 12.88 -12.67
N ILE A 581 -5.63 13.82 -11.80
CA ILE A 581 -5.97 15.25 -11.91
C ILE A 581 -4.66 16.03 -12.06
N SER A 582 -4.19 16.10 -13.30
CA SER A 582 -2.80 16.45 -13.60
C SER A 582 -2.70 17.27 -14.87
N GLY A 583 -1.64 18.07 -15.00
CA GLY A 583 -1.36 18.85 -16.20
C GLY A 583 -2.36 19.98 -16.49
N ASN A 584 -3.16 20.41 -15.52
CA ASN A 584 -4.09 21.52 -15.69
C ASN A 584 -3.37 22.88 -15.56
N ALA A 585 -3.85 23.90 -16.28
CA ALA A 585 -3.25 25.24 -16.29
C ALA A 585 -3.68 26.12 -15.09
N GLY A 586 -4.48 25.58 -14.17
CA GLY A 586 -4.90 26.22 -12.93
C GLY A 586 -4.78 25.26 -11.75
N TYR A 587 -5.74 25.29 -10.82
CA TYR A 587 -5.80 24.40 -9.66
C TYR A 587 -6.16 22.96 -10.05
N GLY A 588 -5.86 22.00 -9.19
CA GLY A 588 -6.42 20.65 -9.30
C GLY A 588 -7.88 20.63 -8.85
N ILE A 589 -8.11 20.68 -7.54
CA ILE A 589 -9.44 20.64 -6.90
C ILE A 589 -9.64 21.90 -6.06
N VAL A 590 -10.80 22.55 -6.17
CA VAL A 590 -11.18 23.70 -5.33
C VAL A 590 -12.57 23.48 -4.72
N THR A 591 -12.72 23.69 -3.41
CA THR A 591 -14.01 23.78 -2.71
C THR A 591 -14.33 25.21 -2.32
N ASN A 592 -15.58 25.66 -2.41
CA ASN A 592 -15.98 26.97 -1.86
C ASN A 592 -16.29 26.88 -0.35
N ASN A 593 -16.63 28.01 0.26
CA ASN A 593 -16.95 28.13 1.69
C ASN A 593 -18.27 27.49 2.13
N GLU A 594 -19.04 26.93 1.20
CA GLU A 594 -20.34 26.29 1.48
C GLU A 594 -20.34 24.81 1.09
N SER A 595 -19.29 24.33 0.40
CA SER A 595 -19.01 22.93 0.10
C SER A 595 -18.34 22.28 1.30
N ASN A 596 -19.13 21.62 2.14
CA ASN A 596 -18.65 20.95 3.37
C ASN A 596 -18.73 19.42 3.23
N ASP A 597 -18.12 18.72 4.18
CA ASP A 597 -18.19 17.26 4.35
C ASP A 597 -17.71 16.47 3.12
N ASN A 598 -16.82 17.03 2.28
CA ASN A 598 -16.39 16.35 1.05
C ASN A 598 -15.29 15.33 1.32
N LEU A 599 -15.25 14.28 0.50
CA LEU A 599 -14.20 13.27 0.57
C LEU A 599 -13.35 13.30 -0.70
N ILE A 600 -12.07 13.66 -0.53
CA ILE A 600 -11.05 13.62 -1.58
C ILE A 600 -10.09 12.48 -1.23
N GLU A 601 -10.28 11.33 -1.88
CA GLU A 601 -9.58 10.10 -1.51
C GLU A 601 -8.90 9.39 -2.68
N GLY A 602 -7.67 8.92 -2.47
CA GLY A 602 -7.03 7.94 -3.36
C GLY A 602 -6.66 8.47 -4.75
N ASN A 603 -6.65 9.80 -4.94
CA ASN A 603 -6.38 10.44 -6.23
C ASN A 603 -4.88 10.63 -6.49
N TYR A 604 -4.52 10.68 -7.76
CA TYR A 604 -3.21 11.13 -8.23
C TYR A 604 -3.35 12.55 -8.76
N ILE A 605 -2.72 13.51 -8.09
CA ILE A 605 -2.86 14.94 -8.37
C ILE A 605 -1.47 15.53 -8.63
N GLY A 606 -1.26 16.00 -9.86
CA GLY A 606 0.03 16.51 -10.32
C GLY A 606 1.07 15.44 -10.67
N VAL A 607 0.69 14.16 -10.70
CA VAL A 607 1.55 13.05 -11.14
C VAL A 607 0.93 12.31 -12.34
N THR A 608 1.74 11.52 -13.03
CA THR A 608 1.28 10.62 -14.10
C THR A 608 0.35 9.52 -13.55
N ALA A 609 -0.41 8.86 -14.42
CA ALA A 609 -1.37 7.83 -14.01
C ALA A 609 -0.77 6.62 -13.27
N ASP A 610 0.53 6.35 -13.46
CA ASP A 610 1.29 5.34 -12.72
C ASP A 610 1.83 5.84 -11.37
N GLY A 611 1.66 7.13 -11.07
CA GLY A 611 2.06 7.77 -9.81
C GLY A 611 3.55 8.09 -9.69
N ASN A 612 4.36 7.89 -10.74
CA ASN A 612 5.82 7.96 -10.66
C ASN A 612 6.46 9.18 -11.34
N GLY A 613 5.79 9.78 -12.32
CA GLY A 613 6.27 10.94 -13.05
C GLY A 613 5.59 12.23 -12.61
N ALA A 614 6.32 13.34 -12.69
CA ALA A 614 5.77 14.68 -12.49
C ALA A 614 4.87 15.08 -13.67
N LEU A 615 3.63 15.51 -13.38
CA LEU A 615 2.69 16.08 -14.35
C LEU A 615 1.84 17.16 -13.66
N GLY A 616 2.52 18.13 -13.05
CA GLY A 616 1.94 19.12 -12.15
C GLY A 616 0.78 19.94 -12.70
N ASN A 617 -0.14 20.32 -11.81
CA ASN A 617 -1.06 21.43 -12.05
C ASN A 617 -0.32 22.77 -11.84
N ALA A 618 -0.75 23.83 -12.53
CA ALA A 618 -0.01 25.10 -12.52
C ALA A 618 -0.22 25.94 -11.24
N ALA A 619 -1.32 25.75 -10.51
CA ALA A 619 -1.63 26.38 -9.22
C ALA A 619 -1.80 25.28 -8.14
N PRO A 620 -2.08 25.59 -6.85
CA PRO A 620 -2.29 24.59 -5.80
C PRO A 620 -3.10 23.38 -6.23
N SER A 621 -2.62 22.19 -5.84
CA SER A 621 -3.24 20.94 -6.28
C SER A 621 -4.59 20.69 -5.62
N VAL A 622 -4.71 20.98 -4.33
CA VAL A 622 -5.98 20.95 -3.59
C VAL A 622 -6.11 22.23 -2.78
N GLU A 623 -7.23 22.94 -2.93
CA GLU A 623 -7.55 24.13 -2.15
C GLU A 623 -8.97 24.02 -1.57
N VAL A 624 -9.08 24.18 -0.25
CA VAL A 624 -10.35 23.99 0.48
C VAL A 624 -10.74 25.23 1.26
N PHE A 625 -11.99 25.66 1.11
CA PHE A 625 -12.57 26.79 1.84
C PHE A 625 -13.77 26.40 2.72
N GLY A 626 -14.37 25.24 2.46
CA GLY A 626 -15.45 24.65 3.25
C GLY A 626 -14.96 23.98 4.52
N ALA A 627 -15.89 23.36 5.23
CA ALA A 627 -15.67 22.73 6.52
C ALA A 627 -15.79 21.20 6.44
N ASP A 628 -15.13 20.53 7.39
CA ASP A 628 -15.23 19.09 7.64
C ASP A 628 -14.88 18.21 6.43
N ASP A 629 -14.02 18.70 5.51
CA ASP A 629 -13.56 17.87 4.39
C ASP A 629 -12.48 16.86 4.84
N ILE A 630 -12.53 15.67 4.25
CA ILE A 630 -11.54 14.61 4.44
C ILE A 630 -10.68 14.50 3.19
N ILE A 631 -9.38 14.75 3.32
CA ILE A 631 -8.37 14.62 2.26
C ILE A 631 -7.42 13.49 2.66
N ARG A 632 -7.53 12.32 2.02
CA ARG A 632 -6.72 11.17 2.42
C ARG A 632 -6.24 10.26 1.30
N ARG A 633 -5.11 9.59 1.51
CA ARG A 633 -4.54 8.60 0.56
C ARG A 633 -4.26 9.14 -0.84
N ASN A 634 -4.16 10.46 -1.00
CA ASN A 634 -3.85 11.07 -2.29
C ASN A 634 -2.33 11.15 -2.47
N VAL A 635 -1.90 11.16 -3.73
CA VAL A 635 -0.55 11.57 -4.12
C VAL A 635 -0.65 12.99 -4.68
N ILE A 636 -0.01 13.95 -4.03
CA ILE A 636 -0.15 15.39 -4.30
C ILE A 636 1.23 16.01 -4.47
N SER A 637 1.64 16.13 -5.72
CA SER A 637 3.05 16.38 -6.06
C SER A 637 3.22 17.22 -7.32
N ALA A 638 4.45 17.68 -7.53
CA ALA A 638 4.87 18.46 -8.70
C ALA A 638 4.06 19.72 -8.99
N THR A 639 3.37 20.29 -8.00
CA THR A 639 2.60 21.53 -8.16
C THR A 639 3.50 22.66 -8.69
N GLY A 640 3.15 23.25 -9.84
CA GLY A 640 3.99 24.18 -10.58
C GLY A 640 4.20 25.53 -9.88
N GLN A 641 3.12 26.14 -9.39
CA GLN A 641 3.15 27.32 -8.51
C GLN A 641 2.24 27.07 -7.29
N GLY A 642 2.70 27.47 -6.11
CA GLY A 642 1.93 27.33 -4.88
C GLY A 642 2.25 26.07 -4.09
N VAL A 643 1.26 25.57 -3.34
CA VAL A 643 1.41 24.49 -2.34
C VAL A 643 0.72 23.22 -2.78
N GLY A 644 1.03 22.08 -2.16
CA GLY A 644 0.29 20.83 -2.41
C GLY A 644 -1.17 20.95 -1.98
N ILE A 645 -1.40 21.20 -0.69
CA ILE A 645 -2.72 21.43 -0.10
C ILE A 645 -2.79 22.82 0.54
N PHE A 646 -3.82 23.60 0.22
CA PHE A 646 -4.10 24.88 0.85
C PHE A 646 -5.44 24.84 1.61
N VAL A 647 -5.40 25.15 2.90
CA VAL A 647 -6.60 25.29 3.74
C VAL A 647 -6.88 26.77 3.97
N GLY A 648 -7.96 27.26 3.38
CA GLY A 648 -8.38 28.66 3.40
C GLY A 648 -8.77 29.18 4.79
N ALA A 649 -8.83 30.50 4.94
CA ALA A 649 -9.05 31.15 6.24
C ALA A 649 -10.45 30.89 6.85
N THR A 650 -11.43 30.54 6.02
CA THR A 650 -12.79 30.20 6.47
C THR A 650 -12.99 28.70 6.74
N ALA A 651 -12.03 27.86 6.32
CA ALA A 651 -12.15 26.42 6.44
C ALA A 651 -11.95 25.98 7.90
N ALA A 652 -12.71 24.98 8.33
CA ALA A 652 -12.60 24.42 9.66
C ALA A 652 -12.91 22.92 9.69
N GLY A 653 -12.27 22.15 10.57
CA GLY A 653 -12.62 20.73 10.74
C GLY A 653 -11.98 19.78 9.72
N GLN A 654 -11.02 20.25 8.91
CA GLN A 654 -10.42 19.41 7.87
C GLN A 654 -9.61 18.25 8.47
N LEU A 655 -9.75 17.07 7.87
CA LEU A 655 -8.98 15.87 8.19
C LEU A 655 -8.06 15.50 7.03
N ILE A 656 -6.75 15.67 7.21
CA ILE A 656 -5.73 15.44 6.18
C ILE A 656 -4.86 14.26 6.61
N GLN A 657 -5.02 13.08 6.00
CA GLN A 657 -4.39 11.84 6.48
C GLN A 657 -3.81 10.96 5.37
N ARG A 658 -2.70 10.27 5.65
CA ARG A 658 -2.11 9.26 4.73
C ARG A 658 -1.84 9.73 3.30
N ASN A 659 -1.69 11.03 3.07
CA ASN A 659 -1.33 11.54 1.76
C ASN A 659 0.18 11.43 1.56
N HIS A 660 0.61 11.18 0.32
CA HIS A 660 1.98 11.35 -0.14
C HIS A 660 2.10 12.73 -0.79
N ILE A 661 2.88 13.63 -0.19
CA ILE A 661 2.94 15.04 -0.59
C ILE A 661 4.38 15.40 -0.91
N GLY A 662 4.63 15.75 -2.18
CA GLY A 662 5.96 16.07 -2.71
C GLY A 662 6.79 14.85 -3.14
N THR A 663 6.23 13.65 -3.09
CA THR A 663 6.85 12.38 -3.50
C THR A 663 6.01 11.64 -4.55
N ASN A 664 6.55 10.57 -5.10
CA ASN A 664 5.79 9.62 -5.92
C ASN A 664 4.81 8.79 -5.07
N ALA A 665 4.01 7.95 -5.72
CA ALA A 665 2.98 7.15 -5.06
C ALA A 665 3.49 6.16 -3.99
N THR A 666 4.78 5.80 -4.03
CA THR A 666 5.40 4.93 -3.01
C THR A 666 6.13 5.71 -1.91
N GLY A 667 6.20 7.04 -2.01
CA GLY A 667 6.96 7.88 -1.07
C GLY A 667 8.48 7.78 -1.18
N THR A 668 9.02 7.17 -2.24
CA THR A 668 10.45 6.86 -2.36
C THR A 668 11.22 7.75 -3.33
N ALA A 669 10.53 8.50 -4.19
CA ALA A 669 11.14 9.41 -5.15
C ALA A 669 10.56 10.83 -5.02
N ALA A 670 11.44 11.83 -5.03
CA ALA A 670 11.06 13.24 -4.95
C ALA A 670 10.33 13.71 -6.21
N LEU A 671 9.13 14.26 -6.02
CA LEU A 671 8.31 14.97 -7.03
C LEU A 671 7.86 16.31 -6.42
N PRO A 672 8.80 17.22 -6.19
CA PRO A 672 8.64 18.36 -5.29
C PRO A 672 7.46 19.26 -5.68
N ASN A 673 6.62 19.65 -4.72
CA ASN A 673 5.78 20.84 -4.89
C ASN A 673 6.66 22.10 -4.81
N ASN A 674 6.40 23.10 -5.65
CA ASN A 674 7.24 24.30 -5.73
C ASN A 674 7.08 25.28 -4.53
N GLY A 675 6.18 24.97 -3.59
CA GLY A 675 5.97 25.67 -2.34
C GLY A 675 5.87 24.70 -1.17
N ALA A 676 5.12 25.04 -0.12
CA ALA A 676 4.92 24.13 1.00
C ALA A 676 4.11 22.88 0.61
N GLY A 677 4.30 21.77 1.32
CA GLY A 677 3.47 20.58 1.16
C GLY A 677 2.02 20.88 1.54
N ILE A 678 1.81 21.37 2.76
CA ILE A 678 0.50 21.82 3.27
C ILE A 678 0.64 23.25 3.79
N SER A 679 -0.30 24.13 3.45
CA SER A 679 -0.42 25.48 4.03
C SER A 679 -1.78 25.69 4.65
N VAL A 680 -1.82 26.14 5.90
CA VAL A 680 -3.05 26.31 6.68
C VAL A 680 -3.25 27.74 7.12
N ARG A 681 -4.43 28.29 6.82
CA ARG A 681 -4.97 29.56 7.37
C ARG A 681 -6.23 29.36 8.19
N GLY A 682 -6.91 28.22 8.03
CA GLY A 682 -8.15 27.87 8.74
C GLY A 682 -7.91 27.35 10.16
N THR A 683 -8.98 26.92 10.82
CA THR A 683 -8.96 26.47 12.22
C THR A 683 -9.35 25.00 12.37
N ASN A 684 -8.99 24.36 13.49
CA ASN A 684 -9.46 23.02 13.83
C ASN A 684 -9.13 21.99 12.73
N VAL A 685 -7.87 21.97 12.30
CA VAL A 685 -7.38 21.09 11.21
C VAL A 685 -6.55 19.97 11.83
N MET A 686 -6.85 18.73 11.46
CA MET A 686 -6.05 17.58 11.84
C MET A 686 -5.20 17.14 10.64
N ILE A 687 -3.88 17.26 10.77
CA ILE A 687 -2.90 16.74 9.81
C ILE A 687 -2.28 15.50 10.44
N GLY A 688 -2.61 14.34 9.90
CA GLY A 688 -2.27 13.03 10.46
C GLY A 688 -3.29 12.59 11.51
N GLY A 689 -2.84 12.02 12.62
CA GLY A 689 -3.75 11.51 13.65
C GLY A 689 -3.04 11.02 14.91
N THR A 690 -3.84 10.62 15.90
CA THR A 690 -3.33 10.04 17.16
C THR A 690 -2.82 8.61 16.97
N ASN A 691 -3.29 7.90 15.93
CA ASN A 691 -2.65 6.67 15.48
C ASN A 691 -1.53 7.05 14.48
N PRO A 692 -0.27 6.64 14.70
CA PRO A 692 0.83 6.91 13.77
C PRO A 692 0.54 6.48 12.32
N ALA A 693 -0.29 5.45 12.12
CA ALA A 693 -0.69 5.00 10.79
C ALA A 693 -1.54 6.03 10.01
N ASP A 694 -2.12 7.03 10.69
CA ASP A 694 -2.87 8.13 10.05
C ASP A 694 -1.96 9.20 9.44
N GLY A 695 -0.66 9.17 9.78
CA GLY A 695 0.33 10.14 9.34
C GLY A 695 0.42 10.30 7.83
N ASN A 696 0.61 11.54 7.37
CA ASN A 696 0.98 11.83 5.99
C ASN A 696 2.50 11.64 5.81
N VAL A 697 2.91 11.34 4.57
CA VAL A 697 4.31 11.44 4.12
C VAL A 697 4.46 12.79 3.42
N ILE A 698 5.18 13.72 4.03
CA ILE A 698 5.35 15.10 3.54
C ILE A 698 6.84 15.34 3.33
N ALA A 699 7.29 15.18 2.10
CA ALA A 699 8.71 15.21 1.80
C ALA A 699 9.08 15.92 0.52
N ASP A 700 10.34 16.34 0.44
CA ASP A 700 10.97 16.93 -0.74
C ASP A 700 10.29 18.20 -1.28
N ASN A 701 9.42 18.86 -0.52
CA ASN A 701 8.80 20.11 -0.98
C ASN A 701 9.82 21.24 -1.01
N VAL A 702 9.73 22.15 -1.99
CA VAL A 702 10.63 23.31 -2.09
C VAL A 702 10.39 24.31 -0.95
N GLY A 703 9.17 24.36 -0.41
CA GLY A 703 8.82 25.13 0.79
C GLY A 703 8.95 24.32 2.08
N ASN A 704 8.17 24.72 3.09
CA ASN A 704 8.04 23.97 4.34
C ASN A 704 7.23 22.68 4.13
N GLY A 705 7.38 21.67 4.99
CA GLY A 705 6.48 20.51 4.99
C GLY A 705 5.04 20.96 5.28
N VAL A 706 4.84 21.53 6.47
CA VAL A 706 3.59 22.15 6.91
C VAL A 706 3.84 23.62 7.27
N LEU A 707 3.08 24.53 6.69
CA LEU A 707 3.14 25.97 6.96
C LEU A 707 1.80 26.43 7.56
N VAL A 708 1.81 26.87 8.82
CA VAL A 708 0.64 27.50 9.45
C VAL A 708 0.86 29.01 9.47
N ILE A 709 -0.09 29.78 8.96
CA ILE A 709 0.04 31.23 8.75
C ILE A 709 -1.21 31.99 9.16
N LEU A 710 -1.05 33.29 9.39
CA LEU A 710 -2.12 34.21 9.76
C LEU A 710 -2.85 33.78 11.05
N GLU A 711 -4.15 33.53 10.95
CA GLU A 711 -5.05 33.21 12.06
C GLU A 711 -5.19 31.70 12.29
N GLY A 712 -4.44 30.88 11.54
CA GLY A 712 -4.57 29.42 11.61
C GLY A 712 -4.26 28.90 13.01
N ASN A 713 -5.24 28.28 13.67
CA ASN A 713 -5.12 27.82 15.05
C ASN A 713 -5.83 26.48 15.24
N ARG A 714 -5.53 25.79 16.34
CA ARG A 714 -6.01 24.44 16.62
C ARG A 714 -5.66 23.49 15.45
N VAL A 715 -4.47 23.67 14.89
CA VAL A 715 -3.93 22.82 13.82
C VAL A 715 -3.08 21.74 14.48
N SER A 716 -3.65 20.55 14.61
CA SER A 716 -2.99 19.39 15.19
C SER A 716 -2.17 18.68 14.12
N ILE A 717 -0.87 18.57 14.33
CA ILE A 717 0.07 17.97 13.38
C ILE A 717 0.67 16.74 14.05
N LEU A 718 0.02 15.58 13.89
CA LEU A 718 0.30 14.38 14.68
C LEU A 718 0.70 13.19 13.81
N GLY A 719 1.77 12.49 14.20
CA GLY A 719 2.17 11.22 13.59
C GLY A 719 2.64 11.28 12.13
N ASN A 720 2.85 12.47 11.56
CA ASN A 720 3.30 12.62 10.17
C ASN A 720 4.80 12.31 10.03
N ALA A 721 5.17 11.71 8.90
CA ALA A 721 6.54 11.64 8.44
C ALA A 721 6.85 12.89 7.60
N ILE A 722 7.66 13.79 8.14
CA ILE A 722 8.03 15.06 7.50
C ILE A 722 9.54 15.07 7.33
N THR A 723 10.05 15.09 6.09
CA THR A 723 11.49 14.99 5.84
C THR A 723 11.92 15.60 4.51
N ALA A 724 13.18 16.02 4.40
CA ALA A 724 13.83 16.54 3.20
C ALA A 724 13.11 17.74 2.54
N ASN A 725 12.29 18.49 3.27
CA ASN A 725 11.74 19.73 2.74
C ASN A 725 12.86 20.78 2.72
N THR A 726 12.88 21.66 1.73
CA THR A 726 13.93 22.70 1.64
C THR A 726 13.70 23.83 2.66
N GLY A 727 12.45 24.03 3.10
CA GLY A 727 12.09 24.84 4.26
C GLY A 727 12.13 24.05 5.57
N LEU A 728 11.45 24.54 6.60
CA LEU A 728 11.28 23.80 7.85
C LEU A 728 10.27 22.67 7.67
N GLY A 729 10.36 21.62 8.49
CA GLY A 729 9.35 20.56 8.51
C GLY A 729 7.97 21.10 8.91
N ILE A 730 7.90 21.85 10.01
CA ILE A 730 6.72 22.60 10.45
C ILE A 730 7.15 24.05 10.67
N ASN A 731 6.37 24.98 10.14
CA ASN A 731 6.60 26.41 10.30
C ASN A 731 5.35 27.12 10.82
N LEU A 732 5.44 27.74 12.00
CA LEU A 732 4.39 28.57 12.58
C LEU A 732 4.70 30.03 12.29
N ARG A 733 4.39 30.52 11.08
CA ARG A 733 4.88 31.82 10.61
C ARG A 733 3.94 32.98 10.95
N PRO A 734 4.24 33.84 11.93
CA PRO A 734 3.51 35.08 12.12
C PRO A 734 3.83 36.09 11.00
N ASN A 735 2.94 37.05 10.77
CA ASN A 735 3.09 38.08 9.73
C ASN A 735 4.34 38.96 9.88
N SER A 736 4.89 39.03 11.09
CA SER A 736 6.07 39.81 11.44
C SER A 736 7.39 39.17 11.01
N GLU A 737 7.38 37.91 10.56
CA GLU A 737 8.60 37.14 10.31
C GLU A 737 8.90 36.86 8.82
N SER A 738 10.20 36.82 8.52
CA SER A 738 10.72 36.37 7.23
C SER A 738 10.39 34.89 7.01
N LEU A 739 10.44 34.44 5.76
CA LEU A 739 10.23 33.02 5.42
C LEU A 739 11.28 32.15 6.14
N ASN A 740 10.83 31.03 6.74
CA ASN A 740 11.63 29.93 7.28
C ASN A 740 12.52 30.29 8.49
N ILE A 741 11.95 30.97 9.49
CA ILE A 741 12.56 31.15 10.80
C ILE A 741 11.84 30.25 11.79
N VAL A 742 12.59 29.60 12.67
CA VAL A 742 12.04 28.86 13.79
C VAL A 742 11.64 29.86 14.86
N THR A 743 10.37 29.84 15.24
CA THR A 743 9.81 30.73 16.24
C THR A 743 10.53 30.50 17.58
N PRO A 744 11.05 31.54 18.26
CA PRO A 744 11.72 31.36 19.54
C PRO A 744 10.77 30.93 20.65
N ASN A 745 11.21 30.04 21.55
CA ASN A 745 10.45 29.78 22.78
C ASN A 745 10.43 31.02 23.69
N ASP A 746 9.24 31.47 24.10
CA ASP A 746 9.02 32.56 25.07
C ASP A 746 8.64 32.03 26.47
N ALA A 747 8.52 32.92 27.46
CA ALA A 747 8.25 32.50 28.84
C ALA A 747 6.74 32.51 29.15
N GLY A 748 6.15 31.32 29.34
CA GLY A 748 4.75 31.11 29.72
C GLY A 748 3.74 31.28 28.57
N ASP A 749 4.24 31.17 27.31
CA ASP A 749 3.56 31.31 26.00
C ASP A 749 2.38 32.27 25.94
N GLY A 750 2.69 33.55 26.15
CA GLY A 750 1.74 34.66 26.01
C GLY A 750 1.50 35.11 24.57
N ASP A 751 2.04 34.37 23.59
CA ASP A 751 2.07 34.76 22.20
C ASP A 751 0.72 34.61 21.48
N THR A 752 0.58 35.38 20.40
CA THR A 752 -0.60 35.33 19.52
C THR A 752 -0.13 35.11 18.08
N GLY A 753 -0.83 34.26 17.34
CA GLY A 753 -0.47 33.93 15.97
C GLY A 753 -0.83 32.48 15.62
N PRO A 754 -0.25 31.95 14.54
CA PRO A 754 -0.45 30.57 14.12
C PRO A 754 -0.22 29.57 15.27
N ASN A 755 -1.21 28.76 15.59
CA ASN A 755 -1.19 27.83 16.73
C ASN A 755 -0.75 28.47 18.07
N GLY A 756 -1.02 29.76 18.27
CA GLY A 756 -0.56 30.49 19.45
C GLY A 756 0.97 30.58 19.56
N LEU A 757 1.70 30.29 18.48
CA LEU A 757 3.16 30.14 18.47
C LEU A 757 3.66 29.14 19.53
N GLN A 758 2.90 28.06 19.73
CA GLN A 758 3.18 27.02 20.72
C GLN A 758 4.67 26.66 20.81
N ASN A 759 5.24 26.84 21.99
CA ASN A 759 6.62 26.48 22.28
C ASN A 759 6.88 24.99 22.06
N TYR A 760 8.01 24.67 21.45
CA TYR A 760 8.48 23.29 21.27
C TYR A 760 9.29 22.80 22.48
N PRO A 761 9.38 21.47 22.70
CA PRO A 761 10.23 20.91 23.74
C PRO A 761 11.71 21.22 23.51
N VAL A 762 12.47 21.38 24.59
CA VAL A 762 13.94 21.47 24.53
C VAL A 762 14.52 20.16 25.03
N LEU A 763 15.08 19.36 24.11
CA LEU A 763 15.71 18.08 24.44
C LEU A 763 17.11 18.32 25.01
N THR A 764 17.37 17.80 26.20
CA THR A 764 18.67 17.95 26.89
C THR A 764 19.54 16.70 26.74
N GLN A 765 18.92 15.53 26.65
CA GLN A 765 19.63 14.26 26.49
C GLN A 765 18.76 13.21 25.82
N VAL A 766 19.35 12.49 24.86
CA VAL A 766 18.76 11.29 24.26
C VAL A 766 19.77 10.18 24.41
N THR A 767 19.46 9.19 25.26
CA THR A 767 20.29 7.99 25.39
C THR A 767 19.54 6.77 24.88
N SER A 768 20.24 5.89 24.17
CA SER A 768 19.62 4.66 23.66
C SER A 768 20.41 3.43 24.07
N THR A 769 19.67 2.36 24.32
CA THR A 769 20.15 1.01 24.61
C THR A 769 19.80 0.08 23.47
N ALA A 770 19.92 -1.24 23.67
CA ALA A 770 19.53 -2.23 22.66
C ALA A 770 18.00 -2.33 22.44
N THR A 771 17.18 -1.86 23.39
CA THR A 771 15.73 -2.06 23.36
C THR A 771 14.92 -0.79 23.63
N GLU A 772 15.54 0.23 24.23
CA GLU A 772 14.84 1.41 24.72
C GLU A 772 15.63 2.69 24.45
N THR A 773 14.91 3.78 24.23
CA THR A 773 15.46 5.14 24.13
C THR A 773 14.88 6.02 25.25
N ALA A 774 15.76 6.53 26.10
CA ALA A 774 15.44 7.48 27.15
C ALA A 774 15.68 8.91 26.67
N ILE A 775 14.65 9.76 26.77
CA ILE A 775 14.66 11.14 26.31
C ILE A 775 14.36 12.04 27.50
N SER A 776 15.26 12.99 27.78
CA SER A 776 15.08 14.01 28.81
C SER A 776 15.07 15.40 28.21
N GLY A 777 14.30 16.28 28.82
CA GLY A 777 14.15 17.65 28.33
C GLY A 777 13.30 18.53 29.23
N THR A 778 12.99 19.71 28.72
CA THR A 778 12.11 20.69 29.37
C THR A 778 11.07 21.19 28.39
N LEU A 779 9.92 21.59 28.91
CA LEU A 779 8.89 22.35 28.18
C LEU A 779 8.55 23.60 29.01
N ASN A 780 8.41 24.75 28.35
CA ASN A 780 7.84 25.96 28.93
C ASN A 780 6.69 26.42 28.04
N SER A 781 5.47 26.52 28.57
CA SER A 781 4.22 26.79 27.84
C SER A 781 3.11 27.18 28.83
N LEU A 782 1.83 27.19 28.45
CA LEU A 782 0.76 27.66 29.33
C LEU A 782 0.73 26.86 30.64
N PRO A 783 0.53 27.52 31.82
CA PRO A 783 0.53 26.86 33.12
C PRO A 783 -0.56 25.81 33.31
N SER A 784 -0.24 24.74 34.05
CA SER A 784 -1.19 23.73 34.52
C SER A 784 -2.01 23.03 33.42
N LEU A 785 -1.42 22.87 32.23
CA LEU A 785 -1.98 22.11 31.12
C LEU A 785 -1.15 20.84 30.87
N SER A 786 -1.78 19.85 30.23
CA SER A 786 -1.13 18.61 29.80
C SER A 786 -0.89 18.64 28.30
N TYR A 787 0.36 18.51 27.90
CA TYR A 787 0.80 18.52 26.51
C TYR A 787 1.10 17.11 26.03
N ARG A 788 0.73 16.82 24.80
CA ARG A 788 1.20 15.64 24.07
C ARG A 788 2.54 15.99 23.44
N LEU A 789 3.61 15.34 23.89
CA LEU A 789 4.90 15.38 23.21
C LEU A 789 5.03 14.19 22.27
N GLN A 790 5.29 14.44 20.99
CA GLN A 790 5.64 13.39 20.04
C GLN A 790 7.11 13.46 19.70
N PHE A 791 7.79 12.32 19.66
CA PHE A 791 9.21 12.19 19.41
C PHE A 791 9.43 11.49 18.06
N PHE A 792 10.40 12.00 17.31
CA PHE A 792 10.69 11.51 15.97
C PHE A 792 12.19 11.23 15.82
N THR A 793 12.54 10.15 15.14
CA THR A 793 13.92 9.84 14.76
C THR A 793 14.19 10.36 13.36
N ASN A 794 15.41 10.85 13.15
CA ASN A 794 15.87 11.44 11.90
C ASN A 794 17.26 10.93 11.54
N THR A 795 17.45 10.66 10.25
CA THR A 795 18.73 10.25 9.68
C THR A 795 19.78 11.35 9.75
N SER A 796 19.36 12.60 9.55
CA SER A 796 20.18 13.80 9.64
C SER A 796 19.43 14.90 10.39
N CYS A 797 20.18 15.81 11.00
CA CYS A 797 19.60 17.06 11.47
C CYS A 797 19.34 17.98 10.27
N ASP A 798 18.19 18.65 10.28
CA ASP A 798 17.85 19.69 9.31
C ASP A 798 18.89 20.84 9.32
N PRO A 799 19.19 21.49 8.18
CA PRO A 799 20.13 22.60 8.12
C PRO A 799 19.83 23.79 9.06
N SER A 800 18.57 23.98 9.46
CA SER A 800 18.18 25.00 10.45
C SER A 800 18.60 24.67 11.89
N GLY A 801 19.02 23.43 12.15
CA GLY A 801 19.31 22.90 13.49
C GLY A 801 18.06 22.46 14.27
N ASN A 802 16.87 22.82 13.80
CA ASN A 802 15.59 22.29 14.28
C ASN A 802 15.16 21.24 13.27
N GLY A 803 15.29 19.98 13.68
CA GLY A 803 15.15 18.86 12.75
C GLY A 803 13.72 18.70 12.26
N GLU A 804 13.52 17.90 11.24
CA GLU A 804 12.17 17.48 10.86
C GLU A 804 11.75 16.24 11.65
N GLY A 805 10.74 15.51 11.19
CA GLY A 805 10.24 14.29 11.84
C GLY A 805 10.12 13.16 10.83
N GLU A 806 11.25 12.55 10.47
CA GLU A 806 11.30 11.51 9.44
C GLU A 806 10.47 10.26 9.83
N ALA A 807 10.54 9.86 11.10
CA ALA A 807 9.82 8.69 11.60
C ALA A 807 9.34 8.86 13.04
N PHE A 808 8.08 8.49 13.29
CA PHE A 808 7.50 8.50 14.63
C PHE A 808 8.16 7.45 15.52
N LEU A 809 8.67 7.88 16.68
CA LEU A 809 9.34 7.02 17.65
C LEU A 809 8.43 6.70 18.85
N GLY A 810 7.56 7.64 19.23
CA GLY A 810 6.66 7.48 20.36
C GLY A 810 6.18 8.81 20.91
N GLU A 811 5.42 8.76 21.99
CA GLU A 811 4.84 9.96 22.61
C GLU A 811 4.79 9.87 24.13
N ALA A 812 4.62 11.03 24.77
CA ALA A 812 4.42 11.15 26.21
C ALA A 812 3.45 12.30 26.54
N SER A 813 2.70 12.16 27.62
CA SER A 813 1.87 13.23 28.17
C SER A 813 2.62 13.93 29.30
N ILE A 814 2.91 15.22 29.12
CA ILE A 814 3.72 16.03 30.05
C ILE A 814 2.89 17.21 30.57
N ALA A 815 2.79 17.36 31.88
CA ALA A 815 2.06 18.46 32.51
C ALA A 815 3.01 19.61 32.91
N THR A 816 2.64 20.84 32.59
CA THR A 816 3.32 22.04 33.08
C THR A 816 2.86 22.39 34.50
N ASP A 817 3.76 22.97 35.29
CA ASP A 817 3.45 23.46 36.63
C ASP A 817 2.65 24.78 36.61
N ALA A 818 2.38 25.35 37.78
CA ALA A 818 1.68 26.62 37.92
C ALA A 818 2.46 27.83 37.35
N SER A 819 3.73 27.66 36.99
CA SER A 819 4.57 28.64 36.33
C SER A 819 4.82 28.32 34.85
N GLY A 820 4.13 27.32 34.28
CA GLY A 820 4.28 26.93 32.88
C GLY A 820 5.45 26.01 32.57
N ASN A 821 6.20 25.53 33.57
CA ASN A 821 7.40 24.72 33.35
C ASN A 821 7.15 23.23 33.53
N ALA A 822 7.81 22.41 32.74
CA ALA A 822 7.92 20.97 32.94
C ALA A 822 9.37 20.51 32.72
N ILE A 823 9.86 19.64 33.61
CA ILE A 823 11.06 18.84 33.39
C ILE A 823 10.57 17.41 33.19
N PHE A 824 11.01 16.74 32.13
CA PHE A 824 10.57 15.40 31.83
C PHE A 824 11.73 14.47 31.51
N THR A 825 11.50 13.20 31.83
CA THR A 825 12.27 12.06 31.33
C THR A 825 11.25 11.01 30.91
N THR A 826 11.28 10.62 29.64
CA THR A 826 10.46 9.52 29.11
C THR A 826 11.36 8.41 28.60
N THR A 827 10.88 7.17 28.63
CA THR A 827 11.56 6.02 28.04
C THR A 827 10.62 5.36 27.06
N LEU A 828 11.04 5.29 25.80
CA LEU A 828 10.30 4.66 24.72
C LEU A 828 10.80 3.23 24.56
N GLY A 829 9.89 2.27 24.41
CA GLY A 829 10.17 0.84 24.24
C GLY A 829 10.75 0.46 22.87
N VAL A 830 11.52 1.37 22.28
CA VAL A 830 12.13 1.24 20.95
C VAL A 830 13.55 1.79 21.02
N ALA A 831 14.50 1.04 20.47
CA ALA A 831 15.88 1.49 20.32
C ALA A 831 16.01 2.46 19.15
N THR A 832 16.81 3.51 19.34
CA THR A 832 17.14 4.49 18.32
C THR A 832 18.63 4.37 18.02
N PRO A 833 19.01 4.10 16.75
CA PRO A 833 20.40 3.92 16.39
C PRO A 833 21.30 5.04 16.94
N LEU A 834 22.43 4.67 17.52
CA LEU A 834 23.37 5.67 18.04
C LEU A 834 23.84 6.58 16.90
N GLY A 835 23.91 7.88 17.15
CA GLY A 835 24.27 8.91 16.16
C GLY A 835 23.14 9.34 15.23
N ARG A 836 21.93 8.78 15.38
CA ARG A 836 20.70 9.39 14.83
C ARG A 836 20.31 10.60 15.63
N PHE A 837 19.40 11.40 15.09
CA PHE A 837 18.88 12.58 15.76
C PHE A 837 17.43 12.36 16.17
N VAL A 838 17.07 12.82 17.35
CA VAL A 838 15.69 12.86 17.82
C VAL A 838 15.22 14.30 17.89
N THR A 839 14.01 14.54 17.41
CA THR A 839 13.28 15.81 17.54
C THR A 839 11.97 15.55 18.25
N ALA A 840 11.32 16.63 18.70
CA ALA A 840 10.02 16.54 19.34
C ALA A 840 9.12 17.71 18.96
N THR A 841 7.80 17.47 18.97
CA THR A 841 6.77 18.52 18.94
C THR A 841 5.98 18.50 20.25
N ALA A 842 5.38 19.63 20.60
CA ALA A 842 4.41 19.74 21.70
C ALA A 842 3.04 20.10 21.12
N THR A 843 1.99 19.39 21.54
CA THR A 843 0.61 19.72 21.20
C THR A 843 -0.21 19.98 22.44
N ASP A 844 -0.86 21.14 22.51
CA ASP A 844 -1.72 21.52 23.63
C ASP A 844 -3.08 20.77 23.62
N PRO A 845 -3.88 20.84 24.71
CA PRO A 845 -5.20 20.20 24.77
C PRO A 845 -6.23 20.71 23.75
N THR A 846 -5.99 21.88 23.15
CA THR A 846 -6.89 22.49 22.16
C THR A 846 -6.52 22.14 20.72
N GLY A 847 -5.38 21.47 20.53
CA GLY A 847 -4.88 20.97 19.27
C GLY A 847 -3.82 21.85 18.60
N ASN A 848 -3.22 22.83 19.29
CA ASN A 848 -2.12 23.63 18.73
C ASN A 848 -0.81 22.84 18.82
N THR A 849 -0.23 22.46 17.69
CA THR A 849 1.09 21.81 17.62
C THR A 849 2.20 22.81 17.33
N SER A 850 3.32 22.69 18.05
CA SER A 850 4.56 23.45 17.86
C SER A 850 5.28 23.11 16.56
N GLU A 851 6.29 23.91 16.20
CA GLU A 851 7.37 23.47 15.30
C GLU A 851 8.16 22.32 15.93
N PHE A 852 9.08 21.71 15.17
CA PHE A 852 9.98 20.70 15.72
C PHE A 852 11.07 21.34 16.60
N SER A 853 11.47 20.62 17.65
CA SER A 853 12.59 20.99 18.50
C SER A 853 13.93 20.97 17.76
N ALA A 854 14.93 21.62 18.38
CA ALA A 854 16.33 21.36 18.06
C ALA A 854 16.63 19.85 18.10
N CYS A 855 17.42 19.39 17.13
CA CYS A 855 17.78 17.98 17.02
C CYS A 855 18.76 17.57 18.15
N ALA A 856 18.51 16.43 18.79
CA ALA A 856 19.39 15.86 19.80
C ALA A 856 19.90 14.50 19.35
N ALA A 857 21.22 14.31 19.33
CA ALA A 857 21.81 13.04 18.94
C ALA A 857 21.49 11.94 19.96
N SER A 858 21.03 10.78 19.49
CA SER A 858 20.94 9.55 20.26
C SER A 858 22.33 9.03 20.56
N VAL A 859 22.67 8.92 21.83
CA VAL A 859 24.02 8.52 22.28
C VAL A 859 23.97 7.40 23.31
N THR A 860 25.09 6.72 23.53
CA THR A 860 25.21 5.82 24.69
C THR A 860 25.47 6.62 25.97
N SER A 861 25.13 6.07 27.13
CA SER A 861 25.43 6.69 28.43
C SER A 861 26.71 6.12 29.03
N GLY A 862 27.66 6.99 29.39
CA GLY A 862 28.76 6.68 30.32
C GLY A 862 29.73 5.58 29.90
N THR A 863 29.86 5.27 28.60
CA THR A 863 30.71 4.18 28.12
C THR A 863 32.10 4.69 27.70
N SER A 864 33.16 4.24 28.37
CA SER A 864 34.54 4.62 28.07
C SER A 864 35.23 3.63 27.12
N ILE A 865 35.95 4.14 26.11
CA ILE A 865 36.71 3.35 25.14
C ILE A 865 38.19 3.76 25.16
N ALA A 866 39.10 2.78 25.19
CA ALA A 866 40.52 3.06 24.98
C ALA A 866 40.84 2.89 23.48
N TYR A 867 41.49 3.88 22.87
CA TYR A 867 41.95 3.81 21.48
C TYR A 867 43.48 3.70 21.46
N VAL A 868 44.00 2.50 21.20
CA VAL A 868 45.43 2.20 21.24
C VAL A 868 46.05 2.37 19.85
N TYR A 869 47.01 3.28 19.71
CA TYR A 869 47.63 3.66 18.43
C TYR A 869 49.15 3.83 18.56
N THR A 870 49.89 3.95 17.45
CA THR A 870 51.34 4.21 17.50
C THR A 870 51.67 5.67 17.18
N ALA A 871 51.39 6.08 15.94
CA ALA A 871 51.85 7.37 15.42
C ALA A 871 50.82 8.06 14.51
N ASP A 872 49.83 7.35 13.97
CA ASP A 872 48.80 7.93 13.11
C ASP A 872 47.78 8.73 13.93
N THR A 873 48.05 10.02 14.09
CA THR A 873 47.18 10.95 14.80
C THR A 873 45.94 11.32 13.99
N THR A 874 45.98 11.23 12.65
CA THR A 874 44.86 11.59 11.79
C THR A 874 43.75 10.57 11.91
N ALA A 875 44.05 9.29 11.72
CA ALA A 875 43.08 8.22 11.90
C ALA A 875 42.57 8.16 13.35
N ARG A 876 43.46 8.37 14.33
CA ARG A 876 43.08 8.51 15.75
C ARG A 876 42.01 9.58 15.95
N ASP A 877 42.24 10.80 15.45
CA ASP A 877 41.32 11.92 15.66
C ASP A 877 39.97 11.68 14.99
N GLU A 878 39.95 11.04 13.81
CA GLU A 878 38.72 10.66 13.12
C GLU A 878 37.90 9.61 13.90
N PHE A 879 38.54 8.56 14.43
CA PHE A 879 37.87 7.57 15.28
C PHE A 879 37.42 8.14 16.64
N VAL A 880 38.24 8.98 17.27
CA VAL A 880 37.88 9.68 18.51
C VAL A 880 36.66 10.57 18.27
N SER A 881 36.65 11.36 17.19
CA SER A 881 35.54 12.24 16.84
C SER A 881 34.25 11.44 16.55
N PHE A 882 34.35 10.39 15.73
CA PHE A 882 33.23 9.51 15.40
C PHE A 882 32.59 8.88 16.65
N LEU A 883 33.40 8.24 17.51
CA LEU A 883 32.90 7.55 18.70
C LEU A 883 32.42 8.55 19.77
N SER A 884 33.09 9.71 19.91
CA SER A 884 32.60 10.76 20.81
C SER A 884 31.23 11.30 20.36
N GLY A 885 31.01 11.43 19.05
CA GLY A 885 29.69 11.77 18.49
C GLY A 885 28.60 10.71 18.74
N ARG A 886 28.97 9.48 19.12
CA ARG A 886 28.07 8.39 19.52
C ARG A 886 27.91 8.29 21.06
N GLY A 887 28.54 9.19 21.83
CA GLY A 887 28.47 9.23 23.29
C GLY A 887 29.58 8.50 24.04
N PHE A 888 30.58 7.95 23.34
CA PHE A 888 31.68 7.26 24.00
C PHE A 888 32.72 8.26 24.53
N ALA A 889 33.19 8.04 25.76
CA ALA A 889 34.37 8.73 26.28
C ALA A 889 35.63 8.03 25.78
N VAL A 890 36.27 8.57 24.73
CA VAL A 890 37.43 7.91 24.09
C VAL A 890 38.74 8.45 24.66
N THR A 891 39.58 7.55 25.19
CA THR A 891 40.95 7.89 25.64
C THR A 891 41.99 7.33 24.66
N PRO A 892 42.75 8.18 23.95
CA PRO A 892 43.87 7.72 23.16
C PRO A 892 45.03 7.25 24.05
N VAL A 893 45.58 6.08 23.76
CA VAL A 893 46.72 5.49 24.47
C VAL A 893 47.76 5.08 23.44
N THR A 894 49.00 5.55 23.56
CA THR A 894 50.05 5.07 22.65
C THR A 894 50.46 3.65 23.02
N VAL A 895 50.86 2.83 22.06
CA VAL A 895 51.38 1.47 22.32
C VAL A 895 52.52 1.49 23.36
N ALA A 896 53.36 2.52 23.36
CA ALA A 896 54.43 2.69 24.34
C ALA A 896 53.91 2.96 25.77
N ALA A 897 52.80 3.70 25.90
CA ALA A 897 52.19 4.02 27.19
C ALA A 897 51.32 2.88 27.75
N ALA A 898 50.84 1.97 26.89
CA ALA A 898 49.91 0.89 27.28
C ALA A 898 50.45 -0.04 28.39
N ALA A 899 51.76 -0.20 28.54
CA ALA A 899 52.36 -1.04 29.59
C ALA A 899 52.07 -0.57 31.02
N GLY A 900 51.82 0.73 31.23
CA GLY A 900 51.50 1.30 32.54
C GLY A 900 50.08 1.85 32.64
N HIS A 901 49.23 1.59 31.64
CA HIS A 901 47.89 2.14 31.56
C HIS A 901 46.88 1.20 32.22
N ASP A 902 45.98 1.75 33.06
CA ASP A 902 44.89 0.99 33.65
C ASP A 902 43.72 0.86 32.66
N PHE A 903 43.51 -0.35 32.13
CA PHE A 903 42.42 -0.64 31.21
C PHE A 903 41.11 -1.09 31.88
N SER A 904 41.09 -1.23 33.22
CA SER A 904 39.90 -1.65 33.96
C SER A 904 38.65 -0.75 33.80
N PRO A 905 38.74 0.59 33.61
CA PRO A 905 37.56 1.45 33.51
C PRO A 905 36.89 1.44 32.12
N TYR A 906 37.52 0.87 31.10
CA TYR A 906 36.96 0.86 29.75
C TYR A 906 35.96 -0.28 29.54
N ALA A 907 34.99 -0.07 28.67
CA ALA A 907 34.06 -1.10 28.21
C ALA A 907 34.69 -1.93 27.07
N ALA A 908 35.43 -1.27 26.18
CA ALA A 908 36.15 -1.91 25.10
C ALA A 908 37.45 -1.16 24.77
N ILE A 909 38.35 -1.87 24.07
CA ILE A 909 39.64 -1.39 23.61
C ILE A 909 39.66 -1.52 22.09
N VAL A 910 39.95 -0.42 21.40
CA VAL A 910 40.18 -0.41 19.96
C VAL A 910 41.68 -0.45 19.72
N ILE A 911 42.17 -1.43 18.96
CA ILE A 911 43.55 -1.48 18.49
C ILE A 911 43.59 -0.93 17.07
N ALA A 912 44.20 0.24 16.90
CA ALA A 912 44.25 0.94 15.63
C ALA A 912 45.05 0.17 14.57
N HIS A 913 44.79 0.48 13.30
CA HIS A 913 45.50 -0.12 12.16
C HIS A 913 47.01 0.10 12.23
N ASP A 914 47.45 1.33 12.53
CA ASP A 914 48.86 1.71 12.63
C ASP A 914 49.59 1.04 13.81
N ALA A 915 48.84 0.45 14.75
CA ALA A 915 49.42 -0.24 15.89
C ALA A 915 50.23 -1.49 15.51
N GLY A 916 50.14 -1.97 14.27
CA GLY A 916 50.89 -3.15 13.79
C GLY A 916 52.25 -2.85 13.16
N ARG A 917 52.60 -1.58 12.90
CA ARG A 917 53.80 -1.23 12.12
C ARG A 917 54.96 -0.77 13.02
N THR A 918 56.03 -1.56 13.09
CA THR A 918 57.35 -1.06 13.56
C THR A 918 58.08 -0.33 12.43
N ALA A 919 58.70 0.81 12.75
CA ALA A 919 59.65 1.45 11.85
C ALA A 919 60.79 0.46 11.50
N GLY A 920 60.88 0.09 10.21
CA GLY A 920 61.90 -0.83 9.71
C GLY A 920 61.48 -2.28 9.49
N CYS A 921 60.18 -2.63 9.55
CA CYS A 921 59.70 -3.94 9.06
C CYS A 921 59.85 -3.99 7.53
N PRO A 922 60.84 -4.70 6.96
CA PRO A 922 60.95 -4.84 5.51
C PRO A 922 59.89 -5.86 5.09
N ILE A 923 59.06 -5.55 4.10
CA ILE A 923 58.15 -6.55 3.51
C ILE A 923 58.97 -7.33 2.46
N PRO A 924 59.39 -8.57 2.74
CA PRO A 924 59.47 -9.56 1.66
C PRO A 924 58.90 -10.96 1.95
N ASP A 925 58.36 -11.26 3.14
CA ASP A 925 57.68 -12.55 3.40
C ASP A 925 56.36 -12.37 4.19
N PRO A 926 55.18 -12.64 3.58
CA PRO A 926 53.88 -12.59 4.26
C PRO A 926 53.71 -13.65 5.37
N ARG A 927 54.63 -14.62 5.50
CA ARG A 927 54.57 -15.69 6.52
C ARG A 927 55.27 -15.37 7.84
N VAL A 928 55.93 -14.21 7.97
CA VAL A 928 56.71 -13.88 9.19
C VAL A 928 56.03 -12.81 10.07
N GLY A 929 55.10 -12.01 9.52
CA GLY A 929 54.34 -10.99 10.25
C GLY A 929 55.21 -9.87 10.85
N CYS A 930 54.71 -8.63 10.86
CA CYS A 930 55.31 -7.63 11.75
C CYS A 930 54.80 -7.92 13.17
N ALA A 931 55.71 -8.21 14.10
CA ALA A 931 55.32 -8.39 15.50
C ALA A 931 54.73 -7.07 16.02
N TRP A 932 53.58 -7.15 16.72
CA TRP A 932 52.99 -5.98 17.37
C TRP A 932 54.06 -5.27 18.24
N PRO A 933 54.30 -3.96 18.08
CA PRO A 933 55.48 -3.24 18.55
C PRO A 933 55.55 -3.06 20.08
N GLY A 934 54.46 -3.32 20.81
CA GLY A 934 54.44 -3.11 22.25
C GLY A 934 55.20 -4.19 23.02
N ALA A 935 55.72 -3.76 24.18
CA ALA A 935 56.37 -4.64 25.14
C ALA A 935 55.40 -5.70 25.68
N ASP A 936 55.94 -6.83 26.17
CA ASP A 936 55.12 -7.91 26.75
C ASP A 936 54.21 -7.42 27.89
N ALA A 937 54.63 -6.40 28.64
CA ALA A 937 53.81 -5.75 29.66
C ALA A 937 52.57 -5.03 29.09
N ALA A 938 52.68 -4.39 27.92
CA ALA A 938 51.54 -3.77 27.24
C ALA A 938 50.54 -4.82 26.73
N ILE A 939 51.05 -5.93 26.19
CA ILE A 939 50.23 -7.04 25.73
C ILE A 939 49.48 -7.68 26.90
N ALA A 940 50.17 -7.91 28.02
CA ALA A 940 49.56 -8.40 29.24
C ALA A 940 48.50 -7.43 29.77
N ALA A 941 48.79 -6.13 29.84
CA ALA A 941 47.84 -5.12 30.33
C ALA A 941 46.54 -5.09 29.51
N ILE A 942 46.62 -5.17 28.18
CA ILE A 942 45.45 -5.19 27.30
C ILE A 942 44.72 -6.54 27.40
N ARG A 943 45.42 -7.67 27.27
CA ARG A 943 44.84 -9.03 27.30
C ARG A 943 44.17 -9.33 28.64
N ASP A 944 44.87 -9.08 29.74
CA ASP A 944 44.44 -9.45 31.09
C ASP A 944 43.38 -8.49 31.65
N SER A 945 43.10 -7.38 30.95
CA SER A 945 41.99 -6.48 31.26
C SER A 945 40.61 -7.16 31.14
N GLY A 946 40.52 -8.27 30.39
CA GLY A 946 39.27 -8.99 30.13
C GLY A 946 38.25 -8.18 29.33
N LYS A 947 38.67 -7.06 28.73
CA LYS A 947 37.79 -6.18 27.95
C LYS A 947 37.61 -6.70 26.54
N LYS A 948 36.54 -6.23 25.90
CA LYS A 948 36.32 -6.47 24.47
C LYS A 948 37.37 -5.72 23.67
N ILE A 949 37.92 -6.37 22.65
CA ILE A 949 38.98 -5.85 21.80
C ILE A 949 38.49 -5.86 20.35
N VAL A 950 38.37 -4.67 19.77
CA VAL A 950 38.12 -4.49 18.33
C VAL A 950 39.44 -4.11 17.68
N GLY A 951 40.02 -5.05 16.95
CA GLY A 951 41.27 -4.86 16.23
C GLY A 951 41.02 -4.39 14.80
N ILE A 952 41.61 -3.26 14.41
CA ILE A 952 41.46 -2.70 13.06
C ILE A 952 42.65 -3.15 12.19
N GLY A 953 42.35 -3.73 11.04
CA GLY A 953 43.31 -4.10 10.01
C GLY A 953 44.57 -4.77 10.52
N GLU A 954 45.72 -4.27 10.06
CA GLU A 954 47.05 -4.79 10.36
C GLU A 954 47.36 -4.80 11.86
N GLY A 955 47.08 -3.72 12.58
CA GLY A 955 47.37 -3.61 14.00
C GLY A 955 46.56 -4.54 14.87
N GLY A 956 45.26 -4.69 14.58
CA GLY A 956 44.41 -5.67 15.24
C GLY A 956 44.90 -7.10 15.04
N SER A 957 45.14 -7.48 13.78
CA SER A 957 45.61 -8.80 13.39
C SER A 957 46.98 -9.15 14.02
N ALA A 958 47.89 -8.18 14.08
CA ALA A 958 49.20 -8.36 14.72
C ALA A 958 49.08 -8.53 16.25
N PHE A 959 48.21 -7.77 16.91
CA PHE A 959 47.95 -7.92 18.35
C PHE A 959 47.34 -9.29 18.67
N PHE A 960 46.34 -9.72 17.90
CA PHE A 960 45.68 -11.02 18.11
C PHE A 960 46.62 -12.21 17.95
N GLY A 961 47.58 -12.15 17.02
CA GLY A 961 48.65 -13.16 16.91
C GLY A 961 49.54 -13.23 18.15
N ARG A 962 49.85 -12.08 18.79
CA ARG A 962 50.67 -12.04 20.01
C ARG A 962 49.98 -12.65 21.23
N ILE A 963 48.65 -12.66 21.24
CA ILE A 963 47.87 -13.31 22.31
C ILE A 963 47.39 -14.72 21.92
N GLY A 964 47.86 -15.25 20.78
CA GLY A 964 47.63 -16.64 20.37
C GLY A 964 46.25 -16.92 19.79
N LEU A 965 45.55 -15.90 19.27
CA LEU A 965 44.29 -16.08 18.56
C LEU A 965 44.55 -16.43 17.09
N ALA A 966 43.62 -17.17 16.47
CA ALA A 966 43.67 -17.60 15.08
C ALA A 966 43.20 -16.51 14.09
N ILE A 967 42.56 -15.44 14.57
CA ILE A 967 42.25 -14.23 13.79
C ILE A 967 43.48 -13.32 13.61
N ASP A 968 44.65 -13.94 13.42
CA ASP A 968 45.95 -13.28 13.33
C ASP A 968 46.41 -13.03 11.90
N TRP A 969 47.56 -12.39 11.79
CA TRP A 969 48.18 -12.09 10.50
C TRP A 969 48.46 -13.32 9.64
N LEU A 970 48.94 -14.41 10.24
CA LEU A 970 49.46 -15.58 9.53
C LEU A 970 48.39 -16.31 8.73
N HIS A 971 47.12 -16.10 9.09
CA HIS A 971 45.96 -16.68 8.43
C HIS A 971 45.21 -15.68 7.54
N THR A 972 45.75 -14.46 7.34
CA THR A 972 45.08 -13.41 6.55
C THR A 972 45.80 -13.10 5.24
N TRP A 973 45.07 -12.52 4.29
CA TRP A 973 45.62 -11.98 3.04
C TRP A 973 44.99 -10.63 2.72
N TYR A 974 45.65 -9.87 1.84
CA TYR A 974 45.19 -8.55 1.41
C TYR A 974 44.20 -8.64 0.27
N ALA A 975 43.11 -7.87 0.39
CA ALA A 975 42.17 -7.63 -0.70
C ALA A 975 41.71 -6.17 -0.68
N ASN A 976 40.88 -5.80 -1.66
CA ASN A 976 40.27 -4.47 -1.78
C ASN A 976 38.78 -4.62 -2.05
N GLY A 977 37.98 -3.70 -1.53
CA GLY A 977 36.54 -3.71 -1.74
C GLY A 977 35.81 -2.70 -0.88
N THR A 978 34.50 -2.66 -1.02
CA THR A 978 33.63 -1.70 -0.32
C THR A 978 32.63 -2.37 0.61
N SER A 979 32.39 -3.67 0.43
CA SER A 979 31.22 -4.36 0.96
C SER A 979 31.57 -5.74 1.49
N VAL A 980 30.65 -6.32 2.27
CA VAL A 980 30.72 -7.70 2.74
C VAL A 980 29.41 -8.43 2.47
N VAL A 981 29.49 -9.75 2.32
CA VAL A 981 28.32 -10.64 2.35
C VAL A 981 28.08 -11.07 3.79
N VAL A 982 26.86 -10.89 4.29
CA VAL A 982 26.43 -11.32 5.63
C VAL A 982 26.48 -12.85 5.71
N VAL A 983 27.24 -13.39 6.66
CA VAL A 983 27.41 -14.85 6.82
C VAL A 983 26.35 -15.47 7.71
N ASP A 984 25.99 -14.76 8.79
CA ASP A 984 24.94 -15.11 9.73
C ASP A 984 24.31 -13.80 10.19
N GLY A 985 23.16 -13.45 9.62
CA GLY A 985 22.49 -12.20 9.93
C GLY A 985 21.79 -12.18 11.30
N SER A 986 21.71 -13.33 11.97
CA SER A 986 21.22 -13.42 13.36
C SER A 986 22.28 -13.08 14.40
N ASN A 987 23.54 -12.92 13.99
CA ASN A 987 24.62 -12.56 14.89
C ASN A 987 24.34 -11.18 15.53
N PRO A 988 24.44 -11.04 16.88
CA PRO A 988 24.15 -9.79 17.58
C PRO A 988 24.91 -8.56 17.08
N ILE A 989 26.07 -8.73 16.45
CA ILE A 989 26.82 -7.61 15.88
C ILE A 989 26.04 -6.90 14.75
N TRP A 990 25.14 -7.61 14.07
CA TRP A 990 24.27 -7.05 13.04
C TRP A 990 23.02 -6.40 13.62
N THR A 991 22.64 -6.71 14.86
CA THR A 991 21.31 -6.38 15.41
C THR A 991 21.35 -5.53 16.67
N THR A 992 22.49 -5.43 17.37
CA THR A 992 22.54 -4.89 18.74
C THR A 992 23.71 -3.93 18.94
N PRO A 993 23.45 -2.70 19.43
CA PRO A 993 22.17 -2.14 19.88
C PRO A 993 21.25 -1.72 18.73
N THR A 994 21.73 -1.77 17.48
CA THR A 994 20.94 -1.37 16.32
C THR A 994 21.02 -2.42 15.21
N LEU A 995 19.90 -2.69 14.55
CA LEU A 995 19.90 -3.40 13.28
C LEU A 995 20.63 -2.60 12.21
N VAL A 996 21.74 -3.16 11.73
CA VAL A 996 22.62 -2.53 10.73
C VAL A 996 21.88 -2.39 9.41
N GLY A 997 21.86 -1.17 8.86
CA GLY A 997 21.23 -0.90 7.57
C GLY A 997 19.71 -0.81 7.62
N CYS A 998 19.11 -0.78 8.82
CA CYS A 998 17.68 -0.55 8.98
C CYS A 998 17.40 0.73 9.79
N ASN A 999 16.33 1.44 9.45
CA ASN A 999 15.89 2.65 10.12
C ASN A 999 14.58 2.43 10.89
N PRO A 1000 14.62 2.15 12.21
CA PRO A 1000 13.41 1.95 13.00
C PRO A 1000 12.45 3.15 12.89
N GLY A 1001 11.21 2.88 12.49
CA GLY A 1001 10.16 3.90 12.29
C GLY A 1001 10.03 4.42 10.85
N VAL A 1002 11.00 4.13 9.97
CA VAL A 1002 10.87 4.30 8.51
C VAL A 1002 10.73 2.94 7.83
N ASP A 1003 11.60 2.01 8.21
CA ASP A 1003 11.65 0.65 7.66
C ASP A 1003 10.91 -0.33 8.58
N ILE A 1004 10.25 -1.33 7.99
CA ILE A 1004 9.87 -2.54 8.73
C ILE A 1004 11.14 -3.34 8.96
N CYS A 1005 11.78 -3.09 10.11
CA CYS A 1005 13.03 -3.75 10.44
C CYS A 1005 12.82 -5.23 10.74
N PRO A 1006 13.44 -6.15 9.97
CA PRO A 1006 13.40 -7.57 10.32
C PRO A 1006 14.14 -7.79 11.65
N PRO A 1007 13.83 -8.87 12.39
CA PRO A 1007 14.53 -9.16 13.64
C PRO A 1007 16.03 -9.46 13.44
N ALA A 1008 16.45 -9.74 12.21
CA ALA A 1008 17.82 -10.05 11.81
C ALA A 1008 18.04 -9.68 10.33
N LEU A 1009 19.30 -9.45 9.93
CA LEU A 1009 19.63 -9.30 8.51
C LEU A 1009 19.48 -10.63 7.76
N GLU A 1010 19.15 -10.55 6.47
CA GLU A 1010 19.12 -11.74 5.64
C GLU A 1010 20.54 -12.28 5.41
N THR A 1011 20.74 -13.57 5.67
CA THR A 1011 22.03 -14.23 5.40
C THR A 1011 22.26 -14.29 3.89
N GLY A 1012 23.43 -13.83 3.44
CA GLY A 1012 23.76 -13.70 2.02
C GLY A 1012 23.57 -12.29 1.46
N SER A 1013 22.92 -11.38 2.20
CA SER A 1013 22.79 -9.98 1.78
C SER A 1013 24.16 -9.28 1.71
N VAL A 1014 24.29 -8.34 0.77
CA VAL A 1014 25.51 -7.54 0.59
C VAL A 1014 25.33 -6.22 1.33
N VAL A 1015 26.21 -5.94 2.29
CA VAL A 1015 26.20 -4.69 3.07
C VAL A 1015 27.39 -3.81 2.65
N PRO A 1016 27.13 -2.61 2.10
CA PRO A 1016 28.19 -1.66 1.79
C PRO A 1016 28.73 -1.02 3.07
N LEU A 1017 30.04 -1.16 3.30
CA LEU A 1017 30.72 -0.64 4.49
C LEU A 1017 31.52 0.64 4.21
N TYR A 1018 32.02 0.82 2.99
CA TYR A 1018 32.80 1.99 2.60
C TYR A 1018 32.29 2.61 1.30
N THR A 1019 32.33 3.94 1.21
CA THR A 1019 31.90 4.71 0.03
C THR A 1019 32.85 4.59 -1.16
N SER A 1020 34.07 4.08 -0.93
CA SER A 1020 35.08 3.83 -1.96
C SER A 1020 35.92 2.60 -1.62
N SER A 1021 36.52 1.99 -2.64
CA SER A 1021 37.31 0.77 -2.48
C SER A 1021 38.43 0.96 -1.47
N THR A 1022 38.40 0.16 -0.41
CA THR A 1022 39.30 0.24 0.73
C THR A 1022 40.07 -1.07 0.85
N GLN A 1023 41.37 -0.98 1.15
CA GLN A 1023 42.19 -2.18 1.40
C GLN A 1023 41.82 -2.81 2.75
N PHE A 1024 41.84 -4.13 2.82
CA PHE A 1024 41.53 -4.86 4.04
C PHE A 1024 42.30 -6.18 4.15
N LEU A 1025 42.43 -6.68 5.38
CA LEU A 1025 42.84 -8.05 5.69
C LEU A 1025 41.61 -8.95 5.80
N ALA A 1026 41.65 -10.11 5.16
CA ALA A 1026 40.61 -11.12 5.31
C ALA A 1026 41.19 -12.44 5.79
N LEU A 1027 40.56 -13.05 6.79
CA LEU A 1027 40.95 -14.34 7.31
C LEU A 1027 40.61 -15.44 6.31
N SER A 1028 41.60 -16.26 5.94
CA SER A 1028 41.39 -17.51 5.20
C SER A 1028 40.82 -18.56 6.14
N ASN A 1029 39.54 -18.84 5.97
CA ASN A 1029 38.80 -19.78 6.81
C ASN A 1029 37.91 -20.67 5.92
N PRO A 1030 38.48 -21.43 4.96
CA PRO A 1030 37.71 -22.34 4.12
C PRO A 1030 37.08 -23.48 4.95
N THR A 1031 37.76 -23.90 6.03
CA THR A 1031 37.27 -24.92 6.98
C THR A 1031 37.12 -24.27 8.35
N PRO A 1032 35.99 -24.43 9.06
CA PRO A 1032 35.75 -23.74 10.33
C PRO A 1032 36.89 -23.92 11.33
N ILE A 1033 37.54 -22.81 11.68
CA ILE A 1033 38.53 -22.77 12.76
C ILE A 1033 37.78 -22.73 14.10
N ALA A 1034 38.15 -23.62 15.03
CA ALA A 1034 37.50 -23.71 16.34
C ALA A 1034 37.53 -22.35 17.07
N GLY A 1035 36.36 -21.92 17.55
CA GLY A 1035 36.19 -20.65 18.28
C GLY A 1035 36.14 -19.39 17.42
N VAL A 1036 36.37 -19.48 16.09
CA VAL A 1036 36.26 -18.35 15.16
C VAL A 1036 34.83 -18.28 14.61
N VAL A 1037 34.18 -17.15 14.83
CA VAL A 1037 32.85 -16.81 14.30
C VAL A 1037 33.03 -15.99 13.01
N ARG A 1038 32.37 -16.43 11.94
CA ARG A 1038 32.37 -15.75 10.64
C ARG A 1038 31.22 -14.76 10.62
N ILE A 1039 31.52 -13.48 10.36
CA ILE A 1039 30.51 -12.40 10.44
C ILE A 1039 30.21 -11.88 9.05
N GLY A 1040 31.25 -11.41 8.34
CA GLY A 1040 31.15 -10.86 7.00
C GLY A 1040 32.22 -11.48 6.10
N ARG A 1041 31.79 -11.93 4.93
CA ARG A 1041 32.62 -12.56 3.89
C ARG A 1041 32.92 -11.56 2.78
N GLN A 1042 34.02 -11.76 2.06
CA GLN A 1042 34.24 -11.05 0.80
C GLN A 1042 33.10 -11.30 -0.20
N THR A 1043 32.84 -10.32 -1.05
CA THR A 1043 31.77 -10.39 -2.08
C THR A 1043 32.13 -11.33 -3.23
N ASP A 1044 33.41 -11.46 -3.53
CA ASP A 1044 33.98 -12.20 -4.66
C ASP A 1044 34.75 -13.48 -4.25
N ASP A 1045 34.86 -13.77 -2.95
CA ASP A 1045 35.55 -14.95 -2.43
C ASP A 1045 34.76 -15.63 -1.31
N THR A 1046 34.56 -16.95 -1.44
CA THR A 1046 33.76 -17.74 -0.49
C THR A 1046 34.55 -18.22 0.74
N THR A 1047 35.87 -18.07 0.73
CA THR A 1047 36.80 -18.63 1.73
C THR A 1047 37.43 -17.57 2.62
N HIS A 1048 37.23 -16.29 2.33
CA HIS A 1048 37.90 -15.18 3.00
C HIS A 1048 36.93 -14.21 3.68
N TYR A 1049 37.25 -13.86 4.92
CA TYR A 1049 36.35 -13.14 5.82
C TYR A 1049 37.03 -11.91 6.43
N PRO A 1050 36.71 -10.68 5.96
CA PRO A 1050 37.22 -9.43 6.54
C PRO A 1050 36.60 -9.06 7.88
N LEU A 1051 35.47 -9.67 8.24
CA LEU A 1051 34.83 -9.48 9.53
C LEU A 1051 34.67 -10.85 10.21
N VAL A 1052 35.42 -11.03 11.29
CA VAL A 1052 35.44 -12.25 12.09
C VAL A 1052 35.56 -11.90 13.56
N ALA A 1053 35.08 -12.79 14.42
CA ALA A 1053 35.36 -12.75 15.85
C ALA A 1053 35.97 -14.07 16.31
N GLN A 1054 36.70 -14.05 17.42
CA GLN A 1054 37.15 -15.27 18.09
C GLN A 1054 36.87 -15.19 19.59
N GLY A 1055 36.14 -16.18 20.09
CA GLY A 1055 35.51 -16.08 21.41
C GLY A 1055 34.52 -14.91 21.49
N SER A 1056 34.16 -14.50 22.71
CA SER A 1056 33.23 -13.38 22.95
C SER A 1056 33.89 -12.00 23.00
N CYS A 1057 35.23 -11.93 22.94
CA CYS A 1057 35.98 -10.73 23.30
C CYS A 1057 36.86 -10.14 22.20
N ALA A 1058 37.11 -10.84 21.09
CA ALA A 1058 38.03 -10.38 20.06
C ALA A 1058 37.33 -10.31 18.70
N THR A 1059 37.22 -9.11 18.14
CA THR A 1059 36.65 -8.87 16.82
C THR A 1059 37.70 -8.25 15.92
N LEU A 1060 37.93 -8.84 14.75
CA LEU A 1060 38.78 -8.27 13.72
C LEU A 1060 37.91 -7.49 12.72
N TRP A 1061 38.12 -6.17 12.69
CA TRP A 1061 37.65 -5.28 11.63
C TRP A 1061 38.74 -5.19 10.57
N GLY A 1062 38.70 -6.04 9.56
CA GLY A 1062 39.80 -6.20 8.60
C GLY A 1062 40.12 -4.96 7.76
N PHE A 1063 39.20 -4.01 7.63
CA PHE A 1063 39.37 -2.83 6.79
C PHE A 1063 40.30 -1.78 7.38
N PHE A 1064 41.03 -1.08 6.50
CA PHE A 1064 42.01 -0.07 6.89
C PHE A 1064 41.44 1.35 6.84
N GLY A 1065 40.29 1.52 6.20
CA GLY A 1065 39.67 2.82 5.99
C GLY A 1065 39.16 3.43 7.29
N SER A 1066 39.25 4.75 7.37
CA SER A 1066 38.80 5.52 8.53
C SER A 1066 37.29 5.81 8.51
N PRO A 1067 36.71 6.31 9.61
CA PRO A 1067 35.29 6.64 9.70
C PRO A 1067 34.82 7.69 8.68
N ALA A 1068 35.72 8.49 8.10
CA ALA A 1068 35.39 9.48 7.08
C ALA A 1068 34.81 8.86 5.80
N THR A 1069 35.18 7.61 5.50
CA THR A 1069 34.74 6.88 4.29
C THR A 1069 33.76 5.74 4.61
N MET A 1070 33.45 5.50 5.88
CA MET A 1070 32.46 4.52 6.29
C MET A 1070 31.04 4.97 5.91
N THR A 1071 30.24 4.03 5.42
CA THR A 1071 28.78 4.20 5.29
C THR A 1071 28.12 4.27 6.67
N THR A 1072 26.85 4.67 6.73
CA THR A 1072 26.06 4.61 7.97
C THR A 1072 26.01 3.19 8.53
N ALA A 1073 25.77 2.20 7.68
CA ALA A 1073 25.76 0.79 8.06
C ALA A 1073 27.09 0.34 8.69
N ALA A 1074 28.24 0.77 8.14
CA ALA A 1074 29.54 0.47 8.76
C ALA A 1074 29.74 1.14 10.11
N LYS A 1075 29.31 2.39 10.27
CA LYS A 1075 29.41 3.11 11.55
C LYS A 1075 28.56 2.42 12.63
N ASP A 1076 27.37 1.96 12.26
CA ASP A 1076 26.48 1.22 13.16
C ASP A 1076 27.08 -0.15 13.52
N LEU A 1077 27.53 -0.90 12.51
CA LEU A 1077 28.19 -2.20 12.72
C LEU A 1077 29.44 -2.08 13.60
N PHE A 1078 30.28 -1.07 13.37
CA PHE A 1078 31.46 -0.82 14.20
C PHE A 1078 31.08 -0.48 15.64
N THR A 1079 30.01 0.30 15.83
CA THR A 1079 29.49 0.63 17.16
C THR A 1079 28.94 -0.61 17.87
N ASN A 1080 28.17 -1.44 17.17
CA ASN A 1080 27.68 -2.72 17.68
C ASN A 1080 28.81 -3.64 18.14
N ALA A 1081 29.91 -3.68 17.38
CA ALA A 1081 31.10 -4.45 17.74
C ALA A 1081 31.69 -4.06 19.12
N LEU A 1082 31.52 -2.80 19.54
CA LEU A 1082 32.04 -2.26 20.80
C LEU A 1082 31.14 -2.58 22.01
N VAL A 1083 29.82 -2.71 21.81
CA VAL A 1083 28.85 -2.74 22.93
C VAL A 1083 27.98 -3.99 23.00
N THR A 1084 28.04 -4.87 22.00
CA THR A 1084 27.43 -6.22 22.08
C THR A 1084 27.89 -6.93 23.38
N PRO A 1085 27.02 -7.71 24.06
CA PRO A 1085 27.20 -8.11 25.45
C PRO A 1085 28.54 -8.78 25.80
N ALA A 1086 28.85 -8.72 27.10
CA ALA A 1086 30.17 -8.94 27.68
C ALA A 1086 30.75 -10.35 27.48
N CYS A 1087 32.08 -10.40 27.55
CA CYS A 1087 32.91 -11.59 27.64
C CYS A 1087 32.34 -12.62 28.64
N ALA A 1088 31.98 -13.81 28.16
CA ALA A 1088 31.61 -14.95 29.02
C ALA A 1088 32.83 -15.82 29.34
#